data_AF-A0A1Y4APG0-F1
#
_entry.id   AF-A0A1Y4APG0-F1
#
_cell.length_a   1.000
_cell.length_b   1.000
_cell.length_c   1.000
_cell.angle_alpha   90.00
_cell.angle_beta   90.00
_cell.angle_gamma   90.00
#
_symmetry.space_group_name_H-M   'P 1'
#
loop_
_entity.id
_entity.type
_entity.pdbx_description
1 polymer ?
#
loop_
_entity_poly.entity_id
_entity_poly.type
_entity_poly.pdbx_seq_one_letter_code
_entity_poly.pdbx_strand_id
1 'polypeptide(L)'
;MGDAAAERTVLIVAHQHDSIRYAEVASAAERNGWRVLPDAADSARATLCVVLLSEAAAADPAFMAHAEMRADAALSAVPVQLDSITPERCGPAGSPLRERQWIWARELPEAWDRLFRAHVWLYQEFEDLRTRAERWDLVGRDNSFLIQNKEDAERAFDVIQEMANDTFYTVDKTLAAYVHASLLLSARVRRHNMQRAMFTAFFVIVAIGVVLLVRWAVSEQVSESLALARSSFSSSYENDPAFTAVETASASRDVTLGDWSVPTTVGFYSSLRAHWPAGTLGTVDLQRDGTWQGDGAFTDDGTYWVRARGGVLEAWDMQALYGATSVQASSDDQFVFDVTPDGSRAVVADTEGVHLLDLASDARKTLAEDVRDAVDVAISEDGDDAVIAQTNAVTSIVSARIGSYADGFDEVLACARTALGPCALVRKGTTVELLKGFDLAAVFEVTVPEAQVYTGALAPDGSAVICADGALLEIGLDGAAPAPRRIGATVRDLPDAMAATNDVVIIATAADGVQVFDRVTGALLGEIAQTMAGVCFISVSSDGIACCSNGFYTAVDDLADLIPCAAEPAYARLSTGLFDSVGWMSVEAEGSRITMSNDSGSDGVVLKERMGEVAAVSLASDGLSFAAGTSSGFVVCYSLSPKMRFQQTQAWQVPTGDPVEAIGWSEDVQRLVVKAAGRWWTPWSNHTARDNEGIAELIRARQPIVWRQTEIDVLPQDYVQELGMRAAPAFGERGRG
;
A
#
# COMPACT_ATOMS: atom_id res chain seq x y z
N MET A 1 44.79 -12.77 33.99
CA MET A 1 44.61 -13.76 35.08
C MET A 1 45.89 -13.78 35.87
N GLY A 2 45.81 -13.70 37.20
CA GLY A 2 46.99 -13.66 38.05
C GLY A 2 47.64 -15.04 38.11
N ASP A 3 48.89 -15.14 37.67
CA ASP A 3 49.70 -16.31 37.94
C ASP A 3 50.24 -16.18 39.36
N ALA A 4 49.56 -16.82 40.30
CA ALA A 4 50.25 -17.42 41.44
C ALA A 4 51.43 -18.20 40.84
N ALA A 5 52.66 -17.80 41.16
CA ALA A 5 53.88 -18.43 40.64
C ALA A 5 53.72 -19.95 40.76
N ALA A 6 53.44 -20.61 39.64
CA ALA A 6 53.24 -22.06 39.62
C ALA A 6 54.52 -22.66 40.19
N GLU A 7 54.39 -23.36 41.31
CA GLU A 7 55.53 -23.88 42.04
C GLU A 7 56.36 -24.76 41.09
N ARG A 8 57.59 -24.34 40.77
CA ARG A 8 58.47 -25.02 39.81
C ARG A 8 58.90 -26.36 40.43
N THR A 9 58.19 -27.42 40.05
CA THR A 9 58.43 -28.76 40.58
C THR A 9 59.07 -29.64 39.51
N VAL A 10 60.08 -30.40 39.90
CA VAL A 10 60.73 -31.37 39.02
C VAL A 10 60.63 -32.78 39.62
N LEU A 11 60.27 -33.75 38.79
CA LEU A 11 60.46 -35.16 39.08
C LEU A 11 61.70 -35.64 38.32
N ILE A 12 62.65 -36.24 39.02
CA ILE A 12 63.85 -36.81 38.39
C ILE A 12 63.73 -38.33 38.46
N VAL A 13 63.67 -38.98 37.30
CA VAL A 13 63.57 -40.43 37.19
C VAL A 13 64.92 -40.97 36.76
N ALA A 14 65.53 -41.78 37.60
CA ALA A 14 66.87 -42.33 37.36
C ALA A 14 66.93 -43.79 37.78
N HIS A 15 67.63 -44.60 37.00
CA HIS A 15 67.88 -46.00 37.34
C HIS A 15 68.88 -46.09 38.50
N GLN A 16 68.84 -47.17 39.29
CA GLN A 16 69.73 -47.36 40.46
C GLN A 16 71.23 -47.20 40.12
N HIS A 17 71.62 -47.55 38.89
CA HIS A 17 72.98 -47.42 38.39
C HIS A 17 73.42 -45.95 38.20
N ASP A 18 72.45 -45.04 38.06
CA ASP A 18 72.64 -43.62 37.79
C ASP A 18 72.42 -42.75 39.04
N SER A 19 72.41 -43.35 40.23
CA SER A 19 72.16 -42.68 41.52
C SER A 19 73.10 -41.51 41.82
N ILE A 20 74.37 -41.57 41.36
CA ILE A 20 75.31 -40.45 41.45
C ILE A 20 74.83 -39.27 40.59
N ARG A 21 74.39 -39.53 39.36
CA ARG A 21 73.87 -38.50 38.44
C ARG A 21 72.56 -37.92 38.94
N TYR A 22 71.69 -38.74 39.53
CA TYR A 22 70.49 -38.26 40.21
C TYR A 22 70.82 -37.19 41.26
N ALA A 23 71.83 -37.42 42.11
CA ALA A 23 72.21 -36.47 43.15
C ALA A 23 72.73 -35.14 42.59
N GLU A 24 73.48 -35.19 41.47
CA GLU A 24 73.96 -34.00 40.76
C GLU A 24 72.80 -33.16 40.18
N VAL A 25 71.85 -33.84 39.51
CA VAL A 25 70.67 -33.21 38.90
C VAL A 25 69.75 -32.63 39.96
N ALA A 26 69.50 -33.37 41.04
CA ALA A 26 68.69 -32.90 42.17
C ALA A 26 69.30 -31.65 42.82
N SER A 27 70.62 -31.65 43.02
CA SER A 27 71.33 -30.48 43.55
C SER A 27 71.25 -29.28 42.59
N ALA A 28 71.31 -29.51 41.27
CA ALA A 28 71.17 -28.44 40.28
C ALA A 28 69.75 -27.89 40.22
N ALA A 29 68.73 -28.75 40.33
CA ALA A 29 67.33 -28.33 40.41
C ALA A 29 67.13 -27.36 41.58
N GLU A 30 67.56 -27.74 42.78
CA GLU A 30 67.42 -26.92 43.98
C GLU A 30 68.15 -25.58 43.87
N ARG A 31 69.38 -25.58 43.33
CA ARG A 31 70.15 -24.33 43.08
C ARG A 31 69.45 -23.37 42.13
N ASN A 32 68.69 -23.88 41.16
CA ASN A 32 67.94 -23.08 40.20
C ASN A 32 66.48 -22.83 40.64
N GLY A 33 66.15 -23.09 41.91
CA GLY A 33 64.86 -22.79 42.52
C GLY A 33 63.75 -23.77 42.19
N TRP A 34 64.08 -24.99 41.75
CA TRP A 34 63.12 -26.06 41.52
C TRP A 34 62.99 -26.96 42.76
N ARG A 35 61.76 -27.31 43.13
CA ARG A 35 61.49 -28.29 44.17
C ARG A 35 61.50 -29.70 43.58
N VAL A 36 62.43 -30.54 44.03
CA VAL A 36 62.50 -31.95 43.62
C VAL A 36 61.39 -32.74 44.34
N LEU A 37 60.54 -33.40 43.56
CA LEU A 37 59.47 -34.26 44.07
C LEU A 37 59.97 -35.70 44.27
N PRO A 38 59.48 -36.42 45.29
CA PRO A 38 59.78 -37.83 45.46
C PRO A 38 59.17 -38.64 44.31
N ASP A 39 59.84 -39.72 43.89
CA ASP A 39 59.31 -40.67 42.92
C ASP A 39 58.43 -41.72 43.61
N ALA A 40 57.22 -41.31 44.01
CA ALA A 40 56.21 -42.14 44.68
C ALA A 40 54.90 -42.17 43.88
N ALA A 41 54.12 -43.26 43.96
CA ALA A 41 52.93 -43.46 43.13
C ALA A 41 51.93 -42.28 43.19
N ASP A 42 51.81 -41.63 44.36
CA ASP A 42 50.86 -40.53 44.62
C ASP A 42 51.46 -39.12 44.44
N SER A 43 52.66 -38.98 43.84
CA SER A 43 53.30 -37.68 43.66
C SER A 43 52.47 -36.76 42.75
N ALA A 44 52.28 -35.51 43.18
CA ALA A 44 51.62 -34.48 42.40
C ALA A 44 52.25 -34.32 41.00
N ARG A 45 51.43 -33.94 40.02
CA ARG A 45 51.87 -33.73 38.63
C ARG A 45 53.03 -32.72 38.57
N ALA A 46 54.23 -33.20 38.26
CA ALA A 46 55.42 -32.35 38.16
C ALA A 46 55.31 -31.39 36.96
N THR A 47 55.82 -30.17 37.13
CA THR A 47 55.96 -29.21 36.03
C THR A 47 56.95 -29.72 34.98
N LEU A 48 58.06 -30.33 35.44
CA LEU A 48 59.09 -30.92 34.60
C LEU A 48 59.41 -32.35 35.07
N CYS A 49 59.56 -33.28 34.15
CA CYS A 49 60.07 -34.62 34.42
C CYS A 49 61.40 -34.82 33.68
N VAL A 50 62.49 -35.00 34.42
CA VAL A 50 63.81 -35.25 33.86
C VAL A 50 64.07 -36.74 33.95
N VAL A 51 64.22 -37.41 32.80
CA VAL A 51 64.45 -38.85 32.75
C VAL A 51 65.90 -39.09 32.37
N LEU A 52 66.68 -39.64 33.30
CA LEU A 52 68.08 -39.96 33.07
C LEU A 52 68.19 -41.34 32.38
N LEU A 53 68.74 -41.34 31.17
CA LEU A 53 68.85 -42.51 30.33
C LEU A 53 70.32 -42.87 30.11
N SER A 54 70.67 -44.06 30.59
CA SER A 54 71.93 -44.77 30.32
C SER A 54 71.63 -46.09 29.61
N GLU A 55 72.65 -46.77 29.07
CA GLU A 55 72.52 -48.11 28.53
C GLU A 55 72.00 -49.11 29.56
N ALA A 56 72.38 -48.94 30.83
CA ALA A 56 71.88 -49.76 31.94
C ALA A 56 70.39 -49.49 32.21
N ALA A 57 69.96 -48.24 32.16
CA ALA A 57 68.57 -47.84 32.33
C ALA A 57 67.68 -48.37 31.19
N ALA A 58 68.13 -48.24 29.93
CA ALA A 58 67.40 -48.71 28.76
C ALA A 58 67.31 -50.25 28.67
N ALA A 59 68.24 -50.97 29.32
CA ALA A 59 68.23 -52.43 29.39
C ALA A 59 67.27 -53.00 30.46
N ASP A 60 66.72 -52.15 31.35
CA ASP A 60 65.75 -52.54 32.38
C ASP A 60 64.30 -52.21 31.93
N PRO A 61 63.50 -53.21 31.53
CA PRO A 61 62.13 -52.97 31.07
C PRO A 61 61.21 -52.41 32.17
N ALA A 62 61.46 -52.74 33.44
CA ALA A 62 60.64 -52.25 34.54
C ALA A 62 60.91 -50.76 34.79
N PHE A 63 62.17 -50.34 34.71
CA PHE A 63 62.54 -48.93 34.75
C PHE A 63 61.93 -48.15 33.58
N MET A 64 62.04 -48.66 32.35
CA MET A 64 61.54 -47.96 31.16
C MET A 64 60.02 -47.75 31.19
N ALA A 65 59.25 -48.75 31.60
CA ALA A 65 57.80 -48.62 31.76
C ALA A 65 57.43 -47.57 32.83
N HIS A 66 58.20 -47.52 33.93
CA HIS A 66 58.00 -46.52 34.98
C HIS A 66 58.35 -45.11 34.50
N ALA A 67 59.49 -44.95 33.83
CA ALA A 67 59.93 -43.67 33.27
C ALA A 67 58.96 -43.11 32.24
N GLU A 68 58.39 -43.97 31.39
CA GLU A 68 57.42 -43.59 30.36
C GLU A 68 56.12 -43.08 31.00
N MET A 69 55.57 -43.82 31.96
CA MET A 69 54.40 -43.40 32.74
C MET A 69 54.63 -42.03 33.41
N ARG A 70 55.83 -41.78 33.96
CA ARG A 70 56.16 -40.49 34.59
C ARG A 70 56.32 -39.36 33.58
N ALA A 71 56.90 -39.63 32.41
CA ALA A 71 57.09 -38.65 31.36
C ALA A 71 55.76 -38.21 30.72
N ASP A 72 54.80 -39.14 30.62
CA ASP A 72 53.43 -38.85 30.17
C ASP A 72 52.62 -38.06 31.21
N ALA A 73 52.79 -38.39 32.49
CA ALA A 73 52.05 -37.73 33.55
C ALA A 73 52.47 -36.26 33.72
N ALA A 74 53.75 -35.89 33.49
CA ALA A 74 54.24 -34.53 33.69
C ALA A 74 53.66 -33.51 32.68
N LEU A 75 53.75 -32.21 33.00
CA LEU A 75 53.41 -31.15 32.03
C LEU A 75 54.45 -31.07 30.90
N SER A 76 55.71 -31.33 31.21
CA SER A 76 56.80 -31.45 30.24
C SER A 76 57.77 -32.51 30.73
N ALA A 77 58.37 -33.29 29.82
CA ALA A 77 59.43 -34.23 30.18
C ALA A 77 60.57 -34.19 29.19
N VAL A 78 61.76 -34.43 29.71
CA VAL A 78 63.01 -34.27 28.98
C VAL A 78 63.86 -35.50 29.24
N PRO A 79 64.05 -36.34 28.21
CA PRO A 79 65.03 -37.40 28.25
C PRO A 79 66.43 -36.79 28.24
N VAL A 80 67.29 -37.28 29.13
CA VAL A 80 68.69 -36.86 29.21
C VAL A 80 69.59 -38.06 28.96
N GLN A 81 70.45 -37.93 27.97
CA GLN A 81 71.44 -38.93 27.60
C GLN A 81 72.66 -38.87 28.51
N LEU A 82 72.94 -39.96 29.21
CA LEU A 82 74.12 -40.08 30.08
C LEU A 82 75.34 -40.72 29.38
N ASP A 83 75.11 -41.58 28.40
CA ASP A 83 76.15 -42.32 27.67
C ASP A 83 75.87 -42.39 26.15
N SER A 84 76.14 -43.51 25.48
CA SER A 84 75.95 -43.66 24.03
C SER A 84 74.54 -44.13 23.64
N ILE A 85 73.59 -44.14 24.58
CA ILE A 85 72.20 -44.54 24.32
C ILE A 85 71.49 -43.61 23.31
N THR A 86 70.66 -44.17 22.44
CA THR A 86 69.93 -43.41 21.40
C THR A 86 68.41 -43.46 21.64
N PRO A 87 67.64 -42.46 21.19
CA PRO A 87 66.19 -42.41 21.40
C PRO A 87 65.43 -43.65 20.91
N GLU A 88 65.88 -44.27 19.81
CA GLU A 88 65.22 -45.45 19.22
C GLU A 88 65.29 -46.68 20.14
N ARG A 89 66.24 -46.69 21.08
CA ARG A 89 66.42 -47.75 22.08
C ARG A 89 65.59 -47.53 23.35
N CYS A 90 64.90 -46.39 23.46
CA CYS A 90 64.21 -45.95 24.68
C CYS A 90 62.68 -45.92 24.56
N GLY A 91 62.11 -46.63 23.58
CA GLY A 91 60.66 -46.82 23.45
C GLY A 91 60.20 -47.08 22.01
N PRO A 92 58.95 -47.55 21.82
CA PRO A 92 58.33 -47.59 20.49
C PRO A 92 58.10 -46.18 19.93
N ALA A 93 57.78 -46.06 18.65
CA ALA A 93 57.27 -44.80 18.09
C ALA A 93 55.98 -44.41 18.84
N GLY A 94 55.80 -43.12 19.12
CA GLY A 94 54.77 -42.58 20.01
C GLY A 94 55.21 -42.42 21.47
N SER A 95 56.36 -42.99 21.88
CA SER A 95 56.84 -42.87 23.25
C SER A 95 57.40 -41.46 23.52
N PRO A 96 57.00 -40.78 24.62
CA PRO A 96 57.58 -39.50 25.03
C PRO A 96 59.10 -39.57 25.23
N LEU A 97 59.62 -40.74 25.63
CA LEU A 97 61.05 -40.94 25.85
C LEU A 97 61.83 -41.03 24.54
N ARG A 98 61.17 -41.38 23.44
CA ARG A 98 61.77 -41.47 22.11
C ARG A 98 61.57 -40.19 21.29
N GLU A 99 60.38 -39.60 21.34
CA GLU A 99 59.97 -38.53 20.42
C GLU A 99 60.28 -37.12 20.92
N ARG A 100 60.41 -36.94 22.24
CA ARG A 100 60.77 -35.62 22.80
C ARG A 100 62.24 -35.32 22.55
N GLN A 101 62.58 -34.04 22.63
CA GLN A 101 63.95 -33.59 22.43
C GLN A 101 64.86 -34.05 23.57
N TRP A 102 65.98 -34.68 23.21
CA TRP A 102 66.97 -35.20 24.15
C TRP A 102 68.01 -34.14 24.49
N ILE A 103 68.45 -34.13 25.75
CA ILE A 103 69.59 -33.31 26.18
C ILE A 103 70.79 -34.21 26.45
N TRP A 104 71.97 -33.81 25.98
CA TRP A 104 73.20 -34.58 26.13
C TRP A 104 74.00 -34.07 27.32
N ALA A 105 74.11 -34.89 28.38
CA ALA A 105 74.82 -34.51 29.61
C ALA A 105 76.35 -34.64 29.50
N ARG A 106 76.87 -35.34 28.48
CA ARG A 106 78.27 -35.80 28.43
C ARG A 106 79.31 -34.71 28.13
N GLU A 107 78.89 -33.52 27.70
CA GLU A 107 79.83 -32.50 27.21
C GLU A 107 80.12 -31.33 28.17
N LEU A 108 79.40 -31.12 29.29
CA LEU A 108 79.67 -29.99 30.19
C LEU A 108 79.30 -30.27 31.66
N PRO A 109 80.14 -29.92 32.65
CA PRO A 109 79.76 -29.89 34.08
C PRO A 109 78.57 -28.94 34.38
N GLU A 110 78.31 -27.97 33.50
CA GLU A 110 77.26 -26.95 33.62
C GLU A 110 75.91 -27.37 32.99
N ALA A 111 75.83 -28.55 32.36
CA ALA A 111 74.65 -28.99 31.61
C ALA A 111 73.38 -29.03 32.48
N TRP A 112 73.52 -29.39 33.76
CA TRP A 112 72.42 -29.45 34.70
C TRP A 112 71.84 -28.08 35.05
N ASP A 113 72.69 -27.07 35.22
CA ASP A 113 72.22 -25.71 35.50
C ASP A 113 71.58 -25.07 34.26
N ARG A 114 72.00 -25.46 33.04
CA ARG A 114 71.36 -25.03 31.78
C ARG A 114 69.99 -25.66 31.61
N LEU A 115 69.85 -26.96 31.87
CA LEU A 115 68.57 -27.69 31.84
C LEU A 115 67.47 -26.96 32.64
N PHE A 116 67.77 -26.55 33.87
CA PHE A 116 66.79 -25.90 34.74
C PHE A 116 66.53 -24.41 34.44
N ARG A 117 67.30 -23.82 33.51
CA ARG A 117 67.08 -22.49 32.94
C ARG A 117 66.48 -22.52 31.54
N ALA A 118 66.32 -23.71 30.95
CA ALA A 118 65.78 -23.89 29.62
C ALA A 118 64.24 -23.85 29.60
N HIS A 119 63.68 -23.40 28.49
CA HIS A 119 62.23 -23.28 28.26
C HIS A 119 61.69 -24.54 27.60
N VAL A 120 61.96 -25.70 28.19
CA VAL A 120 61.76 -26.99 27.51
C VAL A 120 60.29 -27.28 27.16
N TRP A 121 59.34 -26.65 27.85
CA TRP A 121 57.91 -26.71 27.53
C TRP A 121 57.55 -26.11 26.16
N LEU A 122 58.42 -25.26 25.58
CA LEU A 122 58.19 -24.64 24.27
C LEU A 122 58.90 -25.34 23.11
N TYR A 123 59.73 -26.36 23.36
CA TYR A 123 60.60 -26.92 22.31
C TYR A 123 59.81 -27.53 21.14
N GLN A 124 58.67 -28.15 21.41
CA GLN A 124 57.83 -28.71 20.35
C GLN A 124 57.20 -27.60 19.48
N GLU A 125 56.60 -26.59 20.12
CA GLU A 125 55.98 -25.46 19.42
C GLU A 125 57.03 -24.65 18.63
N PHE A 126 58.24 -24.50 19.19
CA PHE A 126 59.37 -23.85 18.54
C PHE A 126 59.85 -24.60 17.29
N GLU A 127 59.99 -25.93 17.37
CA GLU A 127 60.41 -26.76 16.23
C GLU A 127 59.37 -26.81 15.10
N ASP A 128 58.08 -26.82 15.46
CA ASP A 128 57.00 -26.70 14.49
C ASP A 128 57.06 -25.34 13.76
N LEU A 129 57.30 -24.25 14.49
CA LEU A 129 57.50 -22.93 13.91
C LEU A 129 58.74 -22.86 13.04
N ARG A 130 59.86 -23.45 13.47
CA ARG A 130 61.10 -23.53 12.68
C ARG A 130 60.88 -24.28 11.37
N THR A 131 60.23 -25.44 11.43
CA THR A 131 59.87 -26.24 10.24
C THR A 131 58.99 -25.44 9.27
N ARG A 132 58.01 -24.67 9.78
CA ARG A 132 57.17 -23.80 8.95
C ARG A 132 57.96 -22.65 8.34
N ALA A 133 58.86 -22.03 9.10
CA ALA A 133 59.72 -20.96 8.61
C ALA A 133 60.69 -21.44 7.53
N GLU A 134 61.29 -22.62 7.69
CA GLU A 134 62.15 -23.25 6.68
C GLU A 134 61.36 -23.55 5.40
N ARG A 135 60.14 -24.10 5.51
CA ARG A 135 59.27 -24.31 4.35
C ARG A 135 58.93 -23.01 3.66
N TRP A 136 58.59 -21.96 4.42
CA TRP A 136 58.30 -20.63 3.90
C TRP A 136 59.50 -20.04 3.15
N ASP A 137 60.72 -20.22 3.66
CA ASP A 137 61.94 -19.75 2.99
C ASP A 137 62.24 -20.55 1.71
N LEU A 138 62.08 -21.88 1.75
CA LEU A 138 62.25 -22.77 0.60
C LEU A 138 61.29 -22.46 -0.56
N VAL A 139 60.07 -22.02 -0.27
CA VAL A 139 59.07 -21.65 -1.30
C VAL A 139 59.15 -20.17 -1.72
N GLY A 140 60.21 -19.45 -1.35
CA GLY A 140 60.43 -18.07 -1.80
C GLY A 140 59.66 -17.00 -1.02
N ARG A 141 59.23 -17.31 0.21
CA ARG A 141 58.60 -16.38 1.17
C ARG A 141 57.21 -15.87 0.78
N ASP A 142 56.38 -16.72 0.18
CA ASP A 142 54.99 -16.40 -0.19
C ASP A 142 54.08 -16.12 1.04
N ASN A 143 53.18 -15.13 0.91
CA ASN A 143 52.26 -14.73 1.97
C ASN A 143 51.20 -15.79 2.33
N SER A 144 50.88 -16.71 1.42
CA SER A 144 49.91 -17.79 1.64
C SER A 144 50.38 -18.82 2.67
N PHE A 145 51.70 -18.90 2.91
CA PHE A 145 52.31 -19.78 3.91
C PHE A 145 52.49 -19.09 5.28
N LEU A 146 52.16 -17.81 5.40
CA LEU A 146 52.19 -17.07 6.68
C LEU A 146 50.94 -17.37 7.52
N ILE A 147 51.07 -17.18 8.83
CA ILE A 147 49.97 -17.35 9.78
C ILE A 147 48.94 -16.23 9.57
N GLN A 148 47.71 -16.59 9.18
CA GLN A 148 46.64 -15.64 8.88
C GLN A 148 45.87 -15.18 10.12
N ASN A 149 45.72 -16.08 11.11
CA ASN A 149 45.04 -15.79 12.37
C ASN A 149 45.93 -14.90 13.25
N LYS A 150 45.36 -13.83 13.82
CA LYS A 150 46.08 -12.91 14.70
C LYS A 150 46.53 -13.60 15.98
N GLU A 151 45.67 -14.40 16.61
CA GLU A 151 45.97 -15.03 17.89
C GLU A 151 47.13 -16.03 17.74
N ASP A 152 47.13 -16.81 16.66
CA ASP A 152 48.22 -17.75 16.35
C ASP A 152 49.52 -17.03 15.98
N ALA A 153 49.46 -15.87 15.32
CA ALA A 153 50.63 -15.07 14.97
C ALA A 153 51.23 -14.35 16.20
N GLU A 154 50.38 -13.87 17.12
CA GLU A 154 50.78 -13.33 18.42
C GLU A 154 51.41 -14.42 19.29
N ARG A 155 50.79 -15.61 19.33
CA ARG A 155 51.34 -16.77 20.03
C ARG A 155 52.72 -17.17 19.50
N ALA A 156 52.89 -17.22 18.18
CA ALA A 156 54.18 -17.52 17.56
C ALA A 156 55.27 -16.47 17.90
N PHE A 157 54.88 -15.21 18.06
CA PHE A 157 55.79 -14.15 18.50
C PHE A 157 56.20 -14.32 19.96
N ASP A 158 55.25 -14.62 20.84
CA ASP A 158 55.53 -14.86 22.26
C ASP A 158 56.48 -16.05 22.46
N VAL A 159 56.26 -17.15 21.72
CA VAL A 159 57.13 -18.34 21.75
C VAL A 159 58.57 -17.99 21.37
N ILE A 160 58.76 -17.20 20.30
CA ILE A 160 60.10 -16.79 19.87
C ILE A 160 60.75 -15.83 20.87
N GLN A 161 60.00 -14.89 21.46
CA GLN A 161 60.52 -13.98 22.47
C GLN A 161 60.99 -14.71 23.74
N GLU A 162 60.23 -15.71 24.18
CA GLU A 162 60.59 -16.52 25.34
C GLU A 162 61.80 -17.42 25.04
N MET A 163 61.83 -18.06 23.85
CA MET A 163 62.94 -18.87 23.37
C MET A 163 64.23 -18.09 23.06
N ALA A 164 64.16 -16.76 22.93
CA ALA A 164 65.34 -15.92 22.69
C ALA A 164 66.38 -16.00 23.84
N ASN A 165 65.93 -16.34 25.05
CA ASN A 165 66.78 -16.52 26.23
C ASN A 165 67.03 -18.00 26.58
N ASP A 166 66.70 -18.94 25.68
CA ASP A 166 66.93 -20.36 25.91
C ASP A 166 68.43 -20.73 25.92
N THR A 167 68.77 -21.79 26.65
CA THR A 167 70.17 -22.20 26.83
C THR A 167 70.65 -23.26 25.85
N PHE A 168 69.75 -23.91 25.10
CA PHE A 168 70.08 -24.96 24.13
C PHE A 168 69.72 -24.57 22.70
N TYR A 169 68.63 -23.84 22.48
CA TYR A 169 68.21 -23.39 21.16
C TYR A 169 68.51 -21.90 20.95
N THR A 170 68.77 -21.53 19.69
CA THR A 170 68.90 -20.13 19.30
C THR A 170 67.89 -19.83 18.20
N VAL A 171 67.23 -18.67 18.32
CA VAL A 171 66.30 -18.19 17.30
C VAL A 171 67.11 -17.75 16.08
N ASP A 172 66.93 -18.44 14.96
CA ASP A 172 67.57 -18.05 13.70
C ASP A 172 66.86 -16.84 13.03
N LYS A 173 67.55 -16.23 12.06
CA LYS A 173 67.03 -15.05 11.35
C LYS A 173 65.82 -15.36 10.47
N THR A 174 65.69 -16.60 9.99
CA THR A 174 64.63 -17.02 9.07
C THR A 174 63.31 -17.16 9.82
N LEU A 175 63.34 -17.80 10.99
CA LEU A 175 62.23 -17.94 11.92
C LEU A 175 61.74 -16.58 12.44
N ALA A 176 62.66 -15.68 12.83
CA ALA A 176 62.30 -14.34 13.25
C ALA A 176 61.60 -13.53 12.13
N ALA A 177 62.07 -13.67 10.87
CA ALA A 177 61.46 -13.00 9.72
C ALA A 177 60.06 -13.56 9.39
N TYR A 178 59.87 -14.88 9.49
CA TYR A 178 58.60 -15.55 9.25
C TYR A 178 57.49 -15.07 10.20
N VAL A 179 57.79 -15.00 11.50
CA VAL A 179 56.81 -14.57 12.50
C VAL A 179 56.53 -13.07 12.42
N HIS A 180 57.54 -12.26 12.15
CA HIS A 180 57.33 -10.82 11.94
C HIS A 180 56.45 -10.54 10.70
N ALA A 181 56.68 -11.25 9.59
CA ALA A 181 55.85 -11.14 8.39
C ALA A 181 54.40 -11.58 8.65
N SER A 182 54.21 -12.65 9.44
CA SER A 182 52.87 -13.14 9.83
C SER A 182 52.08 -12.12 10.65
N LEU A 183 52.73 -11.41 11.58
CA LEU A 183 52.11 -10.33 12.37
C LEU A 183 51.66 -9.14 11.50
N LEU A 184 52.47 -8.75 10.51
CA LEU A 184 52.14 -7.65 9.62
C LEU A 184 50.95 -7.98 8.69
N LEU A 185 50.86 -9.23 8.23
CA LEU A 185 49.76 -9.69 7.38
C LEU A 185 48.44 -9.75 8.15
N SER A 186 48.42 -10.35 9.35
CA SER A 186 47.21 -10.48 10.16
C SER A 186 46.60 -9.12 10.55
N ALA A 187 47.45 -8.10 10.79
CA ALA A 187 47.01 -6.73 11.03
C ALA A 187 46.34 -6.08 9.79
N ARG A 188 46.77 -6.44 8.57
CA ARG A 188 46.24 -5.88 7.31
C ARG A 188 44.89 -6.50 6.92
N VAL A 189 44.69 -7.80 7.14
CA VAL A 189 43.44 -8.53 6.83
C VAL A 189 42.25 -8.03 7.67
N ARG A 190 42.48 -7.65 8.94
CA ARG A 190 41.43 -7.11 9.84
C ARG A 190 40.83 -5.79 9.36
N ARG A 191 41.64 -4.85 8.84
CA ARG A 191 41.13 -3.56 8.35
C ARG A 191 40.16 -3.72 7.20
N HIS A 192 40.42 -4.67 6.30
CA HIS A 192 39.56 -4.90 5.14
C HIS A 192 38.21 -5.52 5.52
N ASN A 193 38.19 -6.48 6.45
CA ASN A 193 36.95 -7.12 6.89
C ASN A 193 36.08 -6.19 7.77
N MET A 194 36.69 -5.34 8.60
CA MET A 194 35.95 -4.38 9.44
C MET A 194 35.30 -3.25 8.63
N GLN A 195 35.96 -2.81 7.54
CA GLN A 195 35.39 -1.82 6.62
C GLN A 195 34.15 -2.35 5.91
N ARG A 196 34.18 -3.60 5.43
CA ARG A 196 33.00 -4.24 4.78
C ARG A 196 31.81 -4.38 5.73
N ALA A 197 32.05 -4.81 6.98
CA ALA A 197 30.97 -4.96 7.97
C ALA A 197 30.32 -3.62 8.37
N MET A 198 31.11 -2.54 8.51
CA MET A 198 30.56 -1.20 8.82
C MET A 198 29.74 -0.63 7.67
N PHE A 199 30.15 -0.83 6.41
CA PHE A 199 29.37 -0.39 5.25
C PHE A 199 28.01 -1.08 5.19
N THR A 200 27.94 -2.41 5.37
CA THR A 200 26.66 -3.13 5.38
C THR A 200 25.74 -2.69 6.51
N ALA A 201 26.27 -2.48 7.73
CA ALA A 201 25.48 -2.02 8.86
C ALA A 201 24.92 -0.59 8.66
N PHE A 202 25.70 0.30 8.04
CA PHE A 202 25.25 1.66 7.72
C PHE A 202 24.08 1.65 6.72
N PHE A 203 24.15 0.84 5.66
CA PHE A 203 23.04 0.72 4.70
C PHE A 203 21.76 0.18 5.32
N VAL A 204 21.86 -0.82 6.20
CA VAL A 204 20.67 -1.37 6.91
C VAL A 204 20.04 -0.33 7.83
N ILE A 205 20.84 0.43 8.58
CA ILE A 205 20.32 1.49 9.47
C ILE A 205 19.66 2.61 8.66
N VAL A 206 20.25 3.03 7.55
CA VAL A 206 19.67 4.05 6.67
C VAL A 206 18.36 3.54 6.05
N ALA A 207 18.30 2.29 5.57
CA ALA A 207 17.08 1.70 5.02
C ALA A 207 15.96 1.63 6.07
N ILE A 208 16.25 1.17 7.29
CA ILE A 208 15.29 1.15 8.39
C ILE A 208 14.84 2.58 8.73
N GLY A 209 15.78 3.53 8.77
CA GLY A 209 15.49 4.94 9.02
C GLY A 209 14.55 5.54 7.97
N VAL A 210 14.78 5.27 6.68
CA VAL A 210 13.91 5.71 5.58
C VAL A 210 12.52 5.09 5.69
N VAL A 211 12.43 3.78 5.93
CA VAL A 211 11.14 3.09 6.10
C VAL A 211 10.36 3.66 7.29
N LEU A 212 11.02 3.91 8.42
CA LEU A 212 10.38 4.52 9.59
C LEU A 212 9.94 5.96 9.33
N LEU A 213 10.70 6.73 8.56
CA LEU A 213 10.40 8.13 8.24
C LEU A 213 9.25 8.23 7.22
N VAL A 214 9.22 7.34 6.22
CA VAL A 214 8.09 7.20 5.29
C VAL A 214 6.85 6.75 6.04
N ARG A 215 6.94 5.72 6.89
CA ARG A 215 5.81 5.25 7.70
C ARG A 215 5.29 6.34 8.64
N TRP A 216 6.19 7.11 9.26
CA TRP A 216 5.81 8.24 10.09
C TRP A 216 5.10 9.33 9.28
N ALA A 217 5.66 9.75 8.13
CA ALA A 217 5.06 10.74 7.24
C ALA A 217 3.68 10.29 6.73
N VAL A 218 3.54 9.03 6.31
CA VAL A 218 2.25 8.44 5.90
C VAL A 218 1.27 8.42 7.07
N SER A 219 1.71 8.04 8.28
CA SER A 219 0.83 8.02 9.45
C SER A 219 0.34 9.40 9.89
N GLU A 220 1.20 10.41 9.77
CA GLU A 220 0.86 11.81 10.04
C GLU A 220 -0.15 12.32 9.01
N GLN A 221 0.11 12.08 7.72
CA GLN A 221 -0.79 12.44 6.63
C GLN A 221 -2.17 11.78 6.75
N VAL A 222 -2.22 10.49 7.08
CA VAL A 222 -3.49 9.78 7.32
C VAL A 222 -4.24 10.38 8.51
N SER A 223 -3.54 10.77 9.58
CA SER A 223 -4.17 11.36 10.77
C SER A 223 -4.78 12.74 10.48
N GLU A 224 -4.09 13.57 9.69
CA GLU A 224 -4.59 14.87 9.25
C GLU A 224 -5.80 14.71 8.31
N SER A 225 -5.71 13.79 7.32
CA SER A 225 -6.82 13.48 6.43
C SER A 225 -8.04 12.96 7.18
N LEU A 226 -7.85 12.11 8.20
CA LEU A 226 -8.94 11.63 9.05
C LEU A 226 -9.60 12.76 9.85
N ALA A 227 -8.80 13.69 10.40
CA ALA A 227 -9.32 14.84 11.12
C ALA A 227 -10.12 15.78 10.20
N LEU A 228 -9.62 16.03 8.99
CA LEU A 228 -10.31 16.77 7.95
C LEU A 228 -11.61 16.07 7.53
N ALA A 229 -11.57 14.75 7.29
CA ALA A 229 -12.75 13.96 6.93
C ALA A 229 -13.83 14.04 8.01
N ARG A 230 -13.47 13.92 9.30
CA ARG A 230 -14.43 14.08 10.40
C ARG A 230 -15.00 15.50 10.49
N SER A 231 -14.16 16.52 10.29
CA SER A 231 -14.61 17.91 10.28
C SER A 231 -15.56 18.18 9.11
N SER A 232 -15.22 17.74 7.91
CA SER A 232 -16.06 17.82 6.71
C SER A 232 -17.37 17.09 6.94
N PHE A 233 -17.32 15.85 7.45
CA PHE A 233 -18.50 15.06 7.78
C PHE A 233 -19.42 15.73 8.82
N SER A 234 -18.86 16.52 9.74
CA SER A 234 -19.67 17.25 10.72
C SER A 234 -20.31 18.50 10.11
N SER A 235 -19.56 19.23 9.26
CA SER A 235 -20.02 20.46 8.62
C SER A 235 -21.01 20.20 7.48
N SER A 236 -20.95 19.01 6.87
CA SER A 236 -21.76 18.61 5.73
C SER A 236 -23.26 18.54 6.04
N TYR A 237 -23.62 18.42 7.33
CA TYR A 237 -25.00 18.49 7.81
C TYR A 237 -25.68 19.82 7.44
N GLU A 238 -24.99 20.95 7.62
CA GLU A 238 -25.58 22.28 7.42
C GLU A 238 -25.82 22.63 5.95
N ASN A 239 -25.14 21.92 5.04
CA ASN A 239 -25.15 22.20 3.60
C ASN A 239 -25.84 21.10 2.79
N ASP A 240 -26.43 20.09 3.43
CA ASP A 240 -27.11 19.00 2.74
C ASP A 240 -28.50 19.48 2.25
N PRO A 241 -28.73 19.52 0.91
CA PRO A 241 -29.98 19.99 0.37
C PRO A 241 -31.16 19.09 0.72
N ALA A 242 -30.97 17.77 0.78
CA ALA A 242 -32.04 16.83 1.13
C ALA A 242 -32.46 17.06 2.58
N PHE A 243 -31.48 17.09 3.48
CA PHE A 243 -31.74 17.32 4.89
C PHE A 243 -32.37 18.69 5.16
N THR A 244 -31.86 19.77 4.54
CA THR A 244 -32.40 21.13 4.69
C THR A 244 -33.88 21.20 4.28
N ALA A 245 -34.27 20.51 3.20
CA ALA A 245 -35.66 20.46 2.77
C ALA A 245 -36.55 19.73 3.79
N VAL A 246 -36.09 18.57 4.29
CA VAL A 246 -36.81 17.77 5.29
C VAL A 246 -36.95 18.52 6.62
N GLU A 247 -35.88 19.13 7.12
CA GLU A 247 -35.89 19.92 8.34
C GLU A 247 -36.85 21.12 8.22
N THR A 248 -36.78 21.85 7.11
CA THR A 248 -37.66 23.02 6.87
C THR A 248 -39.14 22.60 6.79
N ALA A 249 -39.43 21.48 6.13
CA ALA A 249 -40.78 20.92 6.04
C ALA A 249 -41.30 20.46 7.41
N SER A 250 -40.44 19.82 8.21
CA SER A 250 -40.75 19.40 9.58
C SER A 250 -41.08 20.60 10.46
N ALA A 251 -40.22 21.62 10.46
CA ALA A 251 -40.37 22.84 11.26
C ALA A 251 -41.62 23.66 10.88
N SER A 252 -42.11 23.50 9.65
CA SER A 252 -43.23 24.28 9.09
C SER A 252 -44.52 23.47 8.96
N ARG A 253 -44.58 22.27 9.54
CA ARG A 253 -45.70 21.32 9.40
C ARG A 253 -47.06 21.89 9.80
N ASP A 254 -47.10 22.77 10.79
CA ASP A 254 -48.32 23.42 11.30
C ASP A 254 -48.59 24.79 10.65
N VAL A 255 -47.73 25.22 9.73
CA VAL A 255 -47.83 26.52 9.05
C VAL A 255 -48.38 26.31 7.64
N THR A 256 -49.33 27.16 7.23
CA THR A 256 -49.82 27.14 5.84
C THR A 256 -48.73 27.69 4.92
N LEU A 257 -48.49 27.04 3.78
CA LEU A 257 -47.45 27.37 2.79
C LEU A 257 -47.44 28.86 2.35
N GLY A 258 -48.62 29.50 2.34
CA GLY A 258 -48.76 30.94 2.04
C GLY A 258 -48.36 31.91 3.16
N ASP A 259 -48.05 31.39 4.34
CA ASP A 259 -47.65 32.17 5.53
C ASP A 259 -46.14 32.04 5.83
N TRP A 260 -45.40 31.27 5.02
CA TRP A 260 -43.95 31.15 5.13
C TRP A 260 -43.28 32.50 4.81
N SER A 261 -42.16 32.76 5.49
CA SER A 261 -41.34 33.92 5.15
C SER A 261 -40.73 33.73 3.76
N VAL A 262 -40.59 34.81 2.99
CA VAL A 262 -39.99 34.75 1.64
C VAL A 262 -38.61 34.07 1.65
N PRO A 263 -37.69 34.36 2.59
CA PRO A 263 -36.42 33.62 2.69
C PRO A 263 -36.59 32.12 2.91
N THR A 264 -37.50 31.69 3.80
CA THR A 264 -37.77 30.26 4.07
C THR A 264 -38.30 29.56 2.82
N THR A 265 -39.26 30.18 2.14
CA THR A 265 -39.82 29.65 0.89
C THR A 265 -38.75 29.53 -0.19
N VAL A 266 -37.90 30.54 -0.36
CA VAL A 266 -36.82 30.52 -1.34
C VAL A 266 -35.81 29.42 -1.01
N GLY A 267 -35.39 29.30 0.27
CA GLY A 267 -34.46 28.27 0.74
C GLY A 267 -34.99 26.86 0.51
N PHE A 268 -36.22 26.58 0.94
CA PHE A 268 -36.86 25.28 0.74
C PHE A 268 -36.95 24.89 -0.74
N TYR A 269 -37.43 25.79 -1.59
CA TYR A 269 -37.53 25.49 -3.03
C TYR A 269 -36.16 25.43 -3.71
N SER A 270 -35.11 26.08 -3.19
CA SER A 270 -33.74 25.84 -3.68
C SER A 270 -33.25 24.45 -3.31
N SER A 271 -33.48 24.00 -2.07
CA SER A 271 -33.13 22.65 -1.61
C SER A 271 -33.87 21.56 -2.38
N LEU A 272 -35.14 21.79 -2.73
CA LEU A 272 -35.90 20.89 -3.61
C LEU A 272 -35.40 20.88 -5.06
N ARG A 273 -34.68 21.89 -5.53
CA ARG A 273 -34.14 21.90 -6.91
C ARG A 273 -32.79 21.21 -7.02
N ALA A 274 -32.07 21.07 -5.91
CA ALA A 274 -30.77 20.42 -5.88
C ALA A 274 -30.91 18.90 -6.08
N HIS A 275 -29.82 18.29 -6.55
CA HIS A 275 -29.65 16.85 -6.58
C HIS A 275 -29.57 16.31 -5.14
N TRP A 276 -30.23 15.18 -4.88
CA TRP A 276 -30.25 14.55 -3.56
C TRP A 276 -29.51 13.22 -3.66
N PRO A 277 -28.48 12.98 -2.83
CA PRO A 277 -27.76 11.72 -2.85
C PRO A 277 -28.68 10.58 -2.41
N ALA A 278 -28.45 9.38 -2.96
CA ALA A 278 -29.15 8.17 -2.54
C ALA A 278 -28.75 7.76 -1.10
N GLY A 279 -27.55 8.12 -0.66
CA GLY A 279 -27.11 7.94 0.72
C GLY A 279 -25.60 8.04 0.88
N THR A 280 -25.11 7.72 2.09
CA THR A 280 -23.69 7.67 2.41
C THR A 280 -23.32 6.36 3.10
N LEU A 281 -22.21 5.75 2.70
CA LEU A 281 -21.66 4.50 3.24
C LEU A 281 -20.39 4.76 4.05
N GLY A 282 -20.08 3.88 5.03
CA GLY A 282 -18.84 3.96 5.81
C GLY A 282 -18.79 5.04 6.91
N THR A 283 -19.89 5.78 7.10
CA THR A 283 -19.98 6.86 8.10
C THR A 283 -19.87 6.34 9.55
N VAL A 284 -20.43 5.16 9.82
CA VAL A 284 -20.30 4.48 11.11
C VAL A 284 -18.85 4.09 11.38
N ASP A 285 -18.14 3.60 10.37
CA ASP A 285 -16.73 3.19 10.48
C ASP A 285 -15.83 4.41 10.73
N LEU A 286 -16.04 5.50 9.98
CA LEU A 286 -15.37 6.79 10.19
C LEU A 286 -15.47 7.29 11.65
N GLN A 287 -16.67 7.19 12.24
CA GLN A 287 -16.92 7.59 13.62
C GLN A 287 -16.31 6.63 14.65
N ARG A 288 -16.35 5.32 14.38
CA ARG A 288 -15.91 4.28 15.31
C ARG A 288 -14.40 4.18 15.42
N ASP A 289 -13.72 4.01 14.29
CA ASP A 289 -12.29 3.71 14.24
C ASP A 289 -11.53 4.50 13.16
N GLY A 290 -12.24 5.14 12.21
CA GLY A 290 -11.59 5.91 11.16
C GLY A 290 -10.84 5.03 10.16
N THR A 291 -11.26 3.77 10.02
CA THR A 291 -10.65 2.83 9.07
C THR A 291 -10.69 3.42 7.67
N TRP A 292 -9.52 3.45 7.02
CA TRP A 292 -9.39 3.84 5.62
C TRP A 292 -10.21 2.88 4.75
N GLN A 293 -11.01 3.48 3.88
CA GLN A 293 -11.78 2.82 2.84
C GLN A 293 -11.07 3.16 1.53
N GLY A 294 -10.67 2.16 0.76
CA GLY A 294 -9.99 2.40 -0.51
C GLY A 294 -10.98 2.83 -1.60
N ASP A 295 -10.57 2.57 -2.84
CA ASP A 295 -11.45 2.67 -4.00
C ASP A 295 -12.53 1.58 -4.00
N GLY A 296 -13.47 1.65 -4.94
CA GLY A 296 -14.45 0.61 -5.19
C GLY A 296 -14.86 0.48 -6.65
N ALA A 297 -15.25 -0.73 -7.03
CA ALA A 297 -15.62 -1.11 -8.38
C ALA A 297 -17.08 -1.60 -8.44
N PHE A 298 -17.77 -1.30 -9.54
CA PHE A 298 -19.14 -1.74 -9.79
C PHE A 298 -19.20 -3.08 -10.52
N THR A 299 -20.26 -3.84 -10.28
CA THR A 299 -20.75 -4.83 -11.24
C THR A 299 -21.35 -4.12 -12.46
N ASP A 300 -21.35 -4.77 -13.63
CA ASP A 300 -21.78 -4.12 -14.88
C ASP A 300 -23.26 -3.72 -14.87
N ASP A 301 -24.07 -4.41 -14.06
CA ASP A 301 -25.49 -4.11 -13.82
C ASP A 301 -25.72 -3.04 -12.74
N GLY A 302 -24.66 -2.50 -12.15
CA GLY A 302 -24.72 -1.50 -11.08
C GLY A 302 -25.39 -1.97 -9.78
N THR A 303 -25.79 -3.24 -9.68
CA THR A 303 -26.52 -3.77 -8.53
C THR A 303 -25.63 -3.79 -7.29
N TYR A 304 -24.35 -4.14 -7.47
CA TYR A 304 -23.38 -4.20 -6.39
C TYR A 304 -22.22 -3.24 -6.63
N TRP A 305 -21.79 -2.61 -5.54
CA TRP A 305 -20.54 -1.87 -5.46
C TRP A 305 -19.63 -2.56 -4.45
N VAL A 306 -18.44 -2.97 -4.89
CA VAL A 306 -17.45 -3.64 -4.06
C VAL A 306 -16.41 -2.61 -3.65
N ARG A 307 -16.18 -2.46 -2.35
CA ARG A 307 -15.25 -1.47 -1.79
C ARG A 307 -14.17 -2.11 -0.95
N ALA A 308 -13.00 -1.50 -0.92
CA ALA A 308 -11.93 -1.88 -0.01
C ALA A 308 -12.16 -1.31 1.41
N ARG A 309 -11.92 -2.13 2.44
CA ARG A 309 -11.88 -1.72 3.84
C ARG A 309 -10.98 -2.65 4.63
N GLY A 310 -9.91 -2.14 5.22
CA GLY A 310 -9.15 -2.88 6.24
C GLY A 310 -8.56 -4.22 5.75
N GLY A 311 -8.11 -4.32 4.50
CA GLY A 311 -7.64 -5.57 3.86
C GLY A 311 -8.74 -6.50 3.33
N VAL A 312 -10.00 -6.06 3.42
CA VAL A 312 -11.19 -6.84 3.04
C VAL A 312 -11.89 -6.16 1.87
N LEU A 313 -12.51 -6.94 0.99
CA LEU A 313 -13.48 -6.46 0.01
C LEU A 313 -14.89 -6.65 0.56
N GLU A 314 -15.68 -5.58 0.62
CA GLU A 314 -17.08 -5.58 1.03
C GLU A 314 -17.99 -5.30 -0.17
N ALA A 315 -18.91 -6.21 -0.48
CA ALA A 315 -19.94 -5.98 -1.49
C ALA A 315 -21.17 -5.31 -0.88
N TRP A 316 -21.64 -4.23 -1.50
CA TRP A 316 -22.79 -3.44 -1.08
C TRP A 316 -23.89 -3.47 -2.14
N ASP A 317 -25.11 -3.81 -1.74
CA ASP A 317 -26.29 -3.72 -2.57
C ASP A 317 -26.69 -2.24 -2.72
N MET A 318 -26.70 -1.74 -3.96
CA MET A 318 -26.90 -0.33 -4.25
C MET A 318 -28.37 0.09 -4.20
N GLN A 319 -29.31 -0.84 -4.36
CA GLN A 319 -30.74 -0.54 -4.28
C GLN A 319 -31.19 -0.34 -2.83
N ALA A 320 -30.57 -1.04 -1.88
CA ALA A 320 -30.96 -0.94 -0.48
C ALA A 320 -29.85 -0.42 0.45
N LEU A 321 -28.68 -0.10 -0.10
CA LEU A 321 -27.48 0.42 0.59
C LEU A 321 -27.14 -0.37 1.86
N TYR A 322 -26.97 -1.69 1.69
CA TYR A 322 -26.55 -2.59 2.77
C TYR A 322 -25.40 -3.51 2.33
N GLY A 323 -24.55 -3.87 3.28
CA GLY A 323 -23.47 -4.84 3.06
C GLY A 323 -24.00 -6.26 2.90
N ALA A 324 -23.66 -6.91 1.79
CA ALA A 324 -24.09 -8.26 1.45
C ALA A 324 -23.07 -9.32 1.90
N THR A 325 -21.80 -9.18 1.48
CA THR A 325 -20.73 -10.14 1.75
C THR A 325 -19.38 -9.43 1.95
N SER A 326 -18.45 -10.10 2.63
CA SER A 326 -17.09 -9.61 2.86
C SER A 326 -16.08 -10.74 2.69
N VAL A 327 -14.95 -10.46 2.06
CA VAL A 327 -13.92 -11.47 1.73
C VAL A 327 -12.52 -10.92 1.99
N GLN A 328 -11.63 -11.71 2.60
CA GLN A 328 -10.26 -11.28 2.88
C GLN A 328 -9.47 -11.18 1.57
N ALA A 329 -9.07 -9.97 1.21
CA ALA A 329 -8.41 -9.72 -0.07
C ALA A 329 -6.90 -9.56 0.08
N SER A 330 -6.45 -8.84 1.11
CA SER A 330 -5.04 -8.62 1.40
C SER A 330 -4.75 -8.70 2.90
N SER A 331 -3.48 -8.90 3.26
CA SER A 331 -3.04 -8.90 4.67
C SER A 331 -2.84 -7.48 5.24
N ASP A 332 -2.87 -6.46 4.37
CA ASP A 332 -2.77 -5.05 4.71
C ASP A 332 -3.88 -4.23 4.03
N ASP A 333 -3.95 -2.93 4.35
CA ASP A 333 -4.97 -2.02 3.83
C ASP A 333 -4.56 -1.37 2.49
N GLN A 334 -3.41 -1.77 1.93
CA GLN A 334 -2.78 -1.16 0.75
C GLN A 334 -2.84 -2.12 -0.44
N PHE A 335 -4.00 -2.14 -1.07
CA PHE A 335 -4.19 -2.91 -2.29
C PHE A 335 -5.10 -2.14 -3.26
N VAL A 336 -4.97 -2.47 -4.54
CA VAL A 336 -5.86 -2.04 -5.62
C VAL A 336 -6.55 -3.27 -6.21
N PHE A 337 -7.75 -3.10 -6.74
CA PHE A 337 -8.53 -4.22 -7.24
C PHE A 337 -9.52 -3.80 -8.31
N ASP A 338 -9.99 -4.79 -9.06
CA ASP A 338 -11.16 -4.69 -9.93
C ASP A 338 -11.97 -5.99 -9.83
N VAL A 339 -13.26 -5.93 -10.18
CA VAL A 339 -14.21 -7.04 -10.06
C VAL A 339 -14.80 -7.43 -11.42
N THR A 340 -15.10 -8.72 -11.59
CA THR A 340 -15.79 -9.19 -12.79
C THR A 340 -17.18 -8.56 -12.92
N PRO A 341 -17.74 -8.42 -14.13
CA PRO A 341 -19.09 -7.89 -14.37
C PRO A 341 -20.19 -8.49 -13.50
N ASP A 342 -20.10 -9.79 -13.22
CA ASP A 342 -21.06 -10.53 -12.40
C ASP A 342 -20.78 -10.45 -10.88
N GLY A 343 -19.70 -9.76 -10.48
CA GLY A 343 -19.28 -9.63 -9.09
C GLY A 343 -18.84 -10.94 -8.43
N SER A 344 -18.55 -11.99 -9.21
CA SER A 344 -18.17 -13.30 -8.67
C SER A 344 -16.69 -13.40 -8.33
N ARG A 345 -15.83 -12.61 -8.97
CA ARG A 345 -14.37 -12.63 -8.78
C ARG A 345 -13.79 -11.23 -8.69
N ALA A 346 -12.62 -11.13 -8.07
CA ALA A 346 -11.82 -9.92 -8.02
C ALA A 346 -10.36 -10.23 -8.37
N VAL A 347 -9.69 -9.35 -9.12
CA VAL A 347 -8.23 -9.32 -9.17
C VAL A 347 -7.76 -8.30 -8.14
N VAL A 348 -6.87 -8.72 -7.27
CA VAL A 348 -6.29 -7.91 -6.19
C VAL A 348 -4.79 -7.84 -6.40
N ALA A 349 -4.25 -6.62 -6.41
CA ALA A 349 -2.83 -6.38 -6.45
C ALA A 349 -2.39 -5.67 -5.16
N ASP A 350 -1.46 -6.29 -4.44
CA ASP A 350 -0.96 -5.84 -3.15
C ASP A 350 0.57 -6.01 -3.04
N THR A 351 1.10 -5.91 -1.83
CA THR A 351 2.54 -6.04 -1.56
C THR A 351 3.08 -7.47 -1.75
N GLU A 352 2.21 -8.49 -1.78
CA GLU A 352 2.55 -9.90 -2.01
C GLU A 352 2.51 -10.28 -3.50
N GLY A 353 1.79 -9.51 -4.31
CA GLY A 353 1.71 -9.69 -5.75
C GLY A 353 0.30 -9.45 -6.29
N VAL A 354 -0.03 -10.12 -7.39
CA VAL A 354 -1.35 -10.09 -8.02
C VAL A 354 -2.03 -11.43 -7.86
N HIS A 355 -3.28 -11.43 -7.41
CA HIS A 355 -4.06 -12.61 -7.09
C HIS A 355 -5.49 -12.50 -7.62
N LEU A 356 -6.05 -13.63 -8.04
CA LEU A 356 -7.47 -13.78 -8.33
C LEU A 356 -8.17 -14.33 -7.09
N LEU A 357 -9.26 -13.70 -6.70
CA LEU A 357 -10.09 -14.04 -5.55
C LEU A 357 -11.49 -14.41 -6.03
N ASP A 358 -12.01 -15.54 -5.56
CA ASP A 358 -13.41 -15.89 -5.71
C ASP A 358 -14.21 -15.30 -4.54
N LEU A 359 -15.13 -14.37 -4.84
CA LEU A 359 -15.85 -13.58 -3.83
C LEU A 359 -16.94 -14.39 -3.09
N ALA A 360 -17.28 -15.59 -3.58
CA ALA A 360 -18.26 -16.46 -2.94
C ALA A 360 -17.59 -17.48 -1.98
N SER A 361 -16.40 -17.98 -2.34
CA SER A 361 -15.71 -19.06 -1.64
C SER A 361 -14.44 -18.66 -0.90
N ASP A 362 -13.98 -17.41 -1.05
CA ASP A 362 -12.71 -16.90 -0.49
C ASP A 362 -11.48 -17.67 -1.03
N ALA A 363 -11.63 -18.31 -2.20
CA ALA A 363 -10.54 -19.04 -2.82
C ALA A 363 -9.58 -18.05 -3.51
N ARG A 364 -8.31 -18.04 -3.06
CA ARG A 364 -7.23 -17.21 -3.61
C ARG A 364 -6.33 -18.01 -4.54
N LYS A 365 -6.02 -17.44 -5.69
CA LYS A 365 -5.05 -17.96 -6.67
C LYS A 365 -4.05 -16.87 -7.04
N THR A 366 -2.77 -17.09 -6.76
CA THR A 366 -1.70 -16.18 -7.21
C THR A 366 -1.56 -16.20 -8.73
N LEU A 367 -1.55 -15.01 -9.33
CA LEU A 367 -1.34 -14.80 -10.77
C LEU A 367 0.10 -14.37 -11.06
N ALA A 368 0.68 -13.51 -10.22
CA ALA A 368 2.05 -13.02 -10.32
C ALA A 368 2.60 -12.62 -8.93
N GLU A 369 3.85 -12.95 -8.59
CA GLU A 369 4.48 -12.60 -7.28
C GLU A 369 5.47 -11.42 -7.39
N ASP A 370 5.88 -11.11 -8.62
CA ASP A 370 6.88 -10.13 -9.01
C ASP A 370 6.28 -8.79 -9.45
N VAL A 371 4.99 -8.77 -9.78
CA VAL A 371 4.23 -7.55 -10.03
C VAL A 371 3.79 -6.98 -8.68
N ARG A 372 4.47 -5.92 -8.24
CA ARG A 372 4.25 -5.21 -6.96
C ARG A 372 4.08 -3.72 -7.21
N ASP A 373 3.62 -2.99 -6.20
CA ASP A 373 3.42 -1.53 -6.27
C ASP A 373 2.44 -1.13 -7.38
N ALA A 374 1.39 -1.94 -7.57
CA ALA A 374 0.32 -1.63 -8.49
C ALA A 374 -0.44 -0.38 -8.02
N VAL A 375 -0.77 0.49 -8.96
CA VAL A 375 -1.53 1.73 -8.71
C VAL A 375 -2.96 1.63 -9.22
N ASP A 376 -3.23 0.70 -10.15
CA ASP A 376 -4.56 0.48 -10.72
C ASP A 376 -4.65 -0.91 -11.40
N VAL A 377 -5.85 -1.45 -11.55
CA VAL A 377 -6.12 -2.78 -12.13
C VAL A 377 -7.39 -2.74 -12.97
N ALA A 378 -7.39 -3.47 -14.09
CA ALA A 378 -8.60 -3.77 -14.85
C ALA A 378 -8.70 -5.27 -15.15
N ILE A 379 -9.87 -5.87 -14.95
CA ILE A 379 -10.12 -7.30 -15.19
C ILE A 379 -11.08 -7.53 -16.37
N SER A 380 -10.85 -8.62 -17.12
CA SER A 380 -11.75 -9.08 -18.17
C SER A 380 -13.09 -9.62 -17.63
N GLU A 381 -14.07 -9.72 -18.53
CA GLU A 381 -15.42 -10.23 -18.20
C GLU A 381 -15.42 -11.67 -17.65
N ASP A 382 -14.56 -12.54 -18.19
CA ASP A 382 -14.41 -13.93 -17.75
C ASP A 382 -13.49 -14.08 -16.52
N GLY A 383 -12.80 -13.01 -16.13
CA GLY A 383 -11.83 -12.99 -15.03
C GLY A 383 -10.52 -13.73 -15.31
N ASP A 384 -10.25 -14.09 -16.57
CA ASP A 384 -9.03 -14.82 -16.95
C ASP A 384 -7.87 -13.89 -17.33
N ASP A 385 -8.17 -12.66 -17.73
CA ASP A 385 -7.21 -11.65 -18.19
C ASP A 385 -7.29 -10.38 -17.33
N ALA A 386 -6.16 -9.72 -17.13
CA ALA A 386 -6.08 -8.46 -16.41
C ALA A 386 -4.97 -7.55 -16.94
N VAL A 387 -5.14 -6.25 -16.74
CA VAL A 387 -4.11 -5.24 -16.95
C VAL A 387 -3.80 -4.60 -15.60
N ILE A 388 -2.51 -4.56 -15.26
CA ILE A 388 -2.01 -4.03 -13.98
C ILE A 388 -1.17 -2.80 -14.30
N ALA A 389 -1.59 -1.64 -13.79
CA ALA A 389 -0.81 -0.42 -13.85
C ALA A 389 0.16 -0.34 -12.68
N GLN A 390 1.38 0.06 -12.98
CA GLN A 390 2.35 0.60 -12.05
C GLN A 390 2.61 2.06 -12.44
N THR A 391 3.27 2.84 -11.59
CA THR A 391 3.47 4.29 -11.84
C THR A 391 3.98 4.63 -13.25
N ASN A 392 4.87 3.81 -13.82
CA ASN A 392 5.53 4.05 -15.11
C ASN A 392 5.59 2.82 -16.02
N ALA A 393 4.78 1.80 -15.72
CA ALA A 393 4.76 0.54 -16.45
C ALA A 393 3.37 -0.11 -16.43
N VAL A 394 3.14 -0.99 -17.39
CA VAL A 394 1.90 -1.75 -17.52
C VAL A 394 2.25 -3.22 -17.73
N THR A 395 1.58 -4.10 -16.99
CA THR A 395 1.70 -5.55 -17.14
C THR A 395 0.36 -6.14 -17.57
N SER A 396 0.35 -6.98 -18.60
CA SER A 396 -0.81 -7.82 -18.91
C SER A 396 -0.66 -9.19 -18.25
N ILE A 397 -1.75 -9.71 -17.73
CA ILE A 397 -1.90 -11.08 -17.24
C ILE A 397 -2.95 -11.75 -18.12
N VAL A 398 -2.65 -12.93 -18.65
CA VAL A 398 -3.58 -13.67 -19.51
C VAL A 398 -3.61 -15.13 -19.12
N SER A 399 -4.82 -15.66 -18.95
CA SER A 399 -5.05 -17.03 -18.49
C SER A 399 -4.22 -17.38 -17.24
N ALA A 400 -4.17 -16.44 -16.29
CA ALA A 400 -3.39 -16.54 -15.05
C ALA A 400 -1.87 -16.72 -15.23
N ARG A 401 -1.29 -16.11 -16.26
CA ARG A 401 0.15 -16.00 -16.44
C ARG A 401 0.51 -14.58 -16.87
N ILE A 402 1.69 -14.13 -16.49
CA ILE A 402 2.24 -12.88 -17.01
C ILE A 402 2.34 -13.00 -18.53
N GLY A 403 1.70 -12.07 -19.21
CA GLY A 403 1.74 -11.93 -20.66
C GLY A 403 2.89 -11.02 -21.07
N SER A 404 2.60 -9.74 -21.22
CA SER A 404 3.54 -8.71 -21.67
C SER A 404 3.79 -7.67 -20.58
N TYR A 405 4.95 -7.03 -20.68
CA TYR A 405 5.36 -5.93 -19.82
C TYR A 405 5.83 -4.78 -20.71
N ALA A 406 5.31 -3.58 -20.45
CA ALA A 406 5.70 -2.36 -21.13
C ALA A 406 6.09 -1.31 -20.08
N ASP A 407 7.24 -0.64 -20.27
CA ASP A 407 7.78 0.35 -19.37
C ASP A 407 8.25 1.63 -20.09
N GLY A 408 8.76 2.58 -19.32
CA GLY A 408 9.29 3.84 -19.86
C GLY A 408 8.20 4.83 -20.27
N PHE A 409 7.01 4.68 -19.68
CA PHE A 409 5.98 5.72 -19.65
C PHE A 409 6.34 6.75 -18.60
N ASP A 410 5.86 7.97 -18.78
CA ASP A 410 5.98 8.97 -17.72
C ASP A 410 4.95 8.69 -16.62
N GLU A 411 3.77 8.21 -17.00
CA GLU A 411 2.62 7.97 -16.11
C GLU A 411 1.60 7.03 -16.77
N VAL A 412 0.88 6.25 -15.95
CA VAL A 412 -0.36 5.56 -16.34
C VAL A 412 -1.53 6.39 -15.84
N LEU A 413 -2.35 6.89 -16.76
CA LEU A 413 -3.42 7.85 -16.47
C LEU A 413 -4.71 7.19 -15.98
N ALA A 414 -5.01 5.97 -16.44
CA ALA A 414 -6.17 5.18 -16.02
C ALA A 414 -6.03 3.72 -16.46
N CYS A 415 -6.57 2.79 -15.67
CA CYS A 415 -6.93 1.45 -16.10
C CYS A 415 -8.43 1.23 -15.97
N ALA A 416 -9.04 0.57 -16.96
CA ALA A 416 -10.45 0.21 -16.88
C ALA A 416 -10.78 -0.98 -17.79
N ARG A 417 -11.84 -1.71 -17.42
CA ARG A 417 -12.53 -2.61 -18.35
C ARG A 417 -13.31 -1.79 -19.37
N THR A 418 -13.11 -2.09 -20.65
CA THR A 418 -13.82 -1.46 -21.76
C THR A 418 -14.41 -2.54 -22.68
N ALA A 419 -15.16 -2.14 -23.71
CA ALA A 419 -15.62 -3.00 -24.79
C ALA A 419 -14.48 -3.66 -25.58
N LEU A 420 -13.24 -3.17 -25.43
CA LEU A 420 -12.03 -3.77 -26.00
C LEU A 420 -11.36 -4.80 -25.07
N GLY A 421 -11.93 -5.03 -23.88
CA GLY A 421 -11.31 -5.75 -22.76
C GLY A 421 -10.61 -4.81 -21.76
N PRO A 422 -9.82 -5.36 -20.84
CA PRO A 422 -9.03 -4.56 -19.91
C PRO A 422 -7.97 -3.75 -20.67
N CYS A 423 -7.91 -2.45 -20.37
CA CYS A 423 -7.05 -1.50 -21.06
C CYS A 423 -6.29 -0.59 -20.08
N ALA A 424 -5.18 -0.01 -20.54
CA ALA A 424 -4.44 1.03 -19.85
C ALA A 424 -4.25 2.25 -20.74
N LEU A 425 -4.57 3.43 -20.22
CA LEU A 425 -4.25 4.72 -20.84
C LEU A 425 -2.92 5.22 -20.30
N VAL A 426 -1.92 5.37 -21.15
CA VAL A 426 -0.54 5.71 -20.74
C VAL A 426 -0.04 6.97 -21.44
N ARG A 427 0.90 7.67 -20.80
CA ARG A 427 1.50 8.90 -21.34
C ARG A 427 3.01 8.76 -21.48
N LYS A 428 3.54 9.30 -22.59
CA LYS A 428 4.97 9.49 -22.84
C LYS A 428 5.22 10.86 -23.48
N GLY A 429 5.68 11.82 -22.68
CA GLY A 429 5.77 13.22 -23.09
C GLY A 429 4.39 13.76 -23.47
N THR A 430 4.26 14.28 -24.69
CA THR A 430 2.98 14.76 -25.23
C THR A 430 2.20 13.67 -25.96
N THR A 431 2.66 12.42 -25.94
CA THR A 431 1.96 11.30 -26.58
C THR A 431 1.15 10.53 -25.55
N VAL A 432 -0.09 10.22 -25.90
CA VAL A 432 -0.98 9.37 -25.11
C VAL A 432 -1.36 8.15 -25.94
N GLU A 433 -1.28 6.98 -25.31
CA GLU A 433 -1.54 5.68 -25.92
C GLU A 433 -2.59 4.92 -25.12
N LEU A 434 -3.49 4.23 -25.81
CA LEU A 434 -4.39 3.25 -25.19
C LEU A 434 -3.86 1.86 -25.50
N LEU A 435 -3.38 1.15 -24.50
CA LEU A 435 -2.87 -0.22 -24.62
C LEU A 435 -3.97 -1.21 -24.27
N LYS A 436 -4.10 -2.29 -25.04
CA LYS A 436 -5.07 -3.35 -24.77
C LYS A 436 -4.47 -4.76 -24.87
N GLY A 437 -5.12 -5.69 -24.18
CA GLY A 437 -4.96 -7.12 -24.40
C GLY A 437 -3.59 -7.69 -24.04
N PHE A 438 -3.32 -8.91 -24.53
CA PHE A 438 -2.13 -9.69 -24.18
C PHE A 438 -0.81 -9.01 -24.54
N ASP A 439 -0.71 -8.47 -25.76
CA ASP A 439 0.53 -7.89 -26.30
C ASP A 439 0.72 -6.42 -25.93
N LEU A 440 -0.22 -5.85 -25.15
CA LEU A 440 -0.27 -4.43 -24.84
C LEU A 440 -0.16 -3.58 -26.11
N ALA A 441 -0.80 -4.03 -27.20
CA ALA A 441 -0.79 -3.29 -28.46
C ALA A 441 -1.54 -1.96 -28.30
N ALA A 442 -0.94 -0.89 -28.83
CA ALA A 442 -1.58 0.41 -28.90
C ALA A 442 -2.79 0.34 -29.84
N VAL A 443 -3.98 0.61 -29.28
CA VAL A 443 -5.23 0.85 -30.01
C VAL A 443 -5.13 2.17 -30.76
N PHE A 444 -4.60 3.18 -30.08
CA PHE A 444 -4.26 4.47 -30.65
C PHE A 444 -3.01 5.03 -30.00
N GLU A 445 -2.37 5.94 -30.74
CA GLU A 445 -1.28 6.78 -30.29
C GLU A 445 -1.59 8.19 -30.79
N VAL A 446 -1.74 9.15 -29.87
CA VAL A 446 -2.20 10.50 -30.19
C VAL A 446 -1.36 11.54 -29.45
N THR A 447 -0.97 12.60 -30.16
CA THR A 447 -0.32 13.75 -29.53
C THR A 447 -1.35 14.67 -28.91
N VAL A 448 -1.22 14.92 -27.61
CA VAL A 448 -2.01 15.89 -26.84
C VAL A 448 -1.22 17.19 -26.62
N PRO A 449 -1.89 18.32 -26.32
CA PRO A 449 -1.21 19.58 -25.99
C PRO A 449 -0.28 19.40 -24.79
N GLU A 450 0.87 20.09 -24.82
CA GLU A 450 1.79 20.12 -23.69
C GLU A 450 1.13 20.78 -22.47
N ALA A 451 1.15 20.07 -21.34
CA ALA A 451 0.64 20.49 -20.04
C ALA A 451 1.60 20.04 -18.94
N GLN A 452 1.53 20.69 -17.78
CA GLN A 452 2.34 20.33 -16.61
C GLN A 452 1.86 19.03 -15.97
N VAL A 453 0.54 18.83 -15.95
CA VAL A 453 -0.07 17.65 -15.33
C VAL A 453 -1.21 17.13 -16.21
N TYR A 454 -1.37 15.81 -16.20
CA TYR A 454 -2.43 15.11 -16.90
C TYR A 454 -3.18 14.22 -15.93
N THR A 455 -4.50 14.19 -16.04
CA THR A 455 -5.35 13.18 -15.41
C THR A 455 -6.22 12.55 -16.48
N GLY A 456 -6.52 11.26 -16.38
CA GLY A 456 -7.29 10.54 -17.39
C GLY A 456 -8.41 9.70 -16.80
N ALA A 457 -9.37 9.37 -17.66
CA ALA A 457 -10.39 8.36 -17.40
C ALA A 457 -10.71 7.63 -18.71
N LEU A 458 -11.12 6.37 -18.59
CA LEU A 458 -11.60 5.55 -19.70
C LEU A 458 -13.11 5.35 -19.58
N ALA A 459 -13.80 5.49 -20.70
CA ALA A 459 -15.21 5.17 -20.80
C ALA A 459 -15.43 3.71 -21.24
N PRO A 460 -16.62 3.12 -20.99
CA PRO A 460 -16.91 1.73 -21.34
C PRO A 460 -16.71 1.39 -22.82
N ASP A 461 -16.93 2.32 -23.74
CA ASP A 461 -16.71 2.12 -25.17
C ASP A 461 -15.22 2.10 -25.59
N GLY A 462 -14.30 2.40 -24.68
CA GLY A 462 -12.85 2.50 -24.92
C GLY A 462 -12.37 3.89 -25.34
N SER A 463 -13.25 4.88 -25.38
CA SER A 463 -12.84 6.28 -25.53
C SER A 463 -12.17 6.79 -24.25
N ALA A 464 -11.25 7.74 -24.41
CA ALA A 464 -10.51 8.32 -23.30
C ALA A 464 -10.88 9.80 -23.10
N VAL A 465 -10.99 10.22 -21.85
CA VAL A 465 -11.09 11.64 -21.46
C VAL A 465 -9.83 12.01 -20.70
N ILE A 466 -9.22 13.13 -21.07
CA ILE A 466 -7.95 13.62 -20.51
C ILE A 466 -8.16 15.06 -20.08
N CYS A 467 -7.76 15.37 -18.84
CA CYS A 467 -7.61 16.73 -18.38
C CYS A 467 -6.13 17.14 -18.49
N ALA A 468 -5.85 18.17 -19.27
CA ALA A 468 -4.50 18.72 -19.45
C ALA A 468 -4.49 20.19 -19.01
N ASP A 469 -3.85 20.48 -17.86
CA ASP A 469 -3.87 21.79 -17.19
C ASP A 469 -5.30 22.40 -17.10
N GLY A 470 -6.28 21.57 -16.75
CA GLY A 470 -7.68 21.95 -16.59
C GLY A 470 -8.53 21.90 -17.87
N ALA A 471 -7.94 21.74 -19.05
CA ALA A 471 -8.68 21.61 -20.30
C ALA A 471 -9.08 20.15 -20.57
N LEU A 472 -10.38 19.90 -20.80
CA LEU A 472 -10.87 18.55 -21.10
C LEU A 472 -10.79 18.22 -22.59
N LEU A 473 -10.16 17.09 -22.88
CA LEU A 473 -9.96 16.51 -24.19
C LEU A 473 -10.56 15.11 -24.22
N GLU A 474 -11.19 14.76 -25.33
CA GLU A 474 -11.72 13.44 -25.62
C GLU A 474 -10.96 12.83 -26.79
N ILE A 475 -10.65 11.54 -26.68
CA ILE A 475 -10.10 10.74 -27.77
C ILE A 475 -11.10 9.61 -28.03
N GLY A 476 -11.89 9.76 -29.10
CA GLY A 476 -12.86 8.76 -29.56
C GLY A 476 -12.24 7.70 -30.48
N LEU A 477 -12.94 6.58 -30.63
CA LEU A 477 -12.55 5.44 -31.48
C LEU A 477 -13.35 5.34 -32.80
N ASP A 478 -14.29 6.25 -33.00
CA ASP A 478 -15.29 6.29 -34.08
C ASP A 478 -14.76 6.88 -35.40
N GLY A 479 -13.52 7.38 -35.43
CA GLY A 479 -12.85 7.94 -36.61
C GLY A 479 -11.82 7.03 -37.26
N ALA A 480 -11.49 7.31 -38.54
CA ALA A 480 -10.43 6.60 -39.28
C ALA A 480 -9.01 6.80 -38.67
N ALA A 481 -8.84 7.86 -37.88
CA ALA A 481 -7.65 8.14 -37.09
C ALA A 481 -8.07 8.87 -35.79
N PRO A 482 -7.89 8.26 -34.61
CA PRO A 482 -8.18 8.90 -33.33
C PRO A 482 -7.40 10.21 -33.17
N ALA A 483 -8.07 11.26 -32.67
CA ALA A 483 -7.48 12.57 -32.46
C ALA A 483 -8.15 13.24 -31.23
N PRO A 484 -7.44 14.13 -30.51
CA PRO A 484 -7.99 14.76 -29.33
C PRO A 484 -8.94 15.88 -29.73
N ARG A 485 -10.17 15.82 -29.22
CA ARG A 485 -11.23 16.83 -29.39
C ARG A 485 -11.46 17.54 -28.07
N ARG A 486 -11.60 18.86 -28.06
CA ARG A 486 -12.01 19.59 -26.84
C ARG A 486 -13.48 19.29 -26.53
N ILE A 487 -13.77 18.95 -25.27
CA ILE A 487 -15.14 18.79 -24.76
C ILE A 487 -15.81 20.15 -24.54
N GLY A 488 -15.04 21.24 -24.41
CA GLY A 488 -15.57 22.60 -24.25
C GLY A 488 -15.69 23.06 -22.79
N ALA A 489 -15.47 22.15 -21.84
CA ALA A 489 -15.33 22.43 -20.42
C ALA A 489 -13.87 22.70 -20.03
N THR A 490 -13.70 23.52 -18.99
CA THR A 490 -12.42 23.75 -18.30
C THR A 490 -12.66 23.75 -16.80
N VAL A 491 -11.86 23.00 -16.07
CA VAL A 491 -11.85 23.00 -14.61
C VAL A 491 -10.82 24.00 -14.09
N ARG A 492 -11.02 24.51 -12.87
CA ARG A 492 -10.20 25.62 -12.31
C ARG A 492 -8.85 25.16 -11.79
N ASP A 493 -8.74 23.90 -11.42
CA ASP A 493 -7.61 23.25 -10.79
C ASP A 493 -7.49 21.79 -11.24
N LEU A 494 -6.45 21.12 -10.77
CA LEU A 494 -6.16 19.75 -11.18
C LEU A 494 -7.26 18.80 -10.65
N PRO A 495 -7.75 17.87 -11.47
CA PRO A 495 -8.59 16.80 -10.98
C PRO A 495 -7.86 15.90 -9.99
N ASP A 496 -8.45 15.72 -8.81
CA ASP A 496 -8.04 14.72 -7.83
C ASP A 496 -8.53 13.32 -8.22
N ALA A 497 -9.67 13.24 -8.91
CA ALA A 497 -10.22 12.00 -9.46
C ALA A 497 -11.10 12.28 -10.69
N MET A 498 -11.18 11.31 -11.60
CA MET A 498 -12.01 11.37 -12.80
C MET A 498 -12.64 10.01 -13.09
N ALA A 499 -13.87 10.02 -13.57
CA ALA A 499 -14.54 8.84 -14.11
C ALA A 499 -15.35 9.21 -15.35
N ALA A 500 -15.56 8.27 -16.27
CA ALA A 500 -16.30 8.53 -17.50
C ALA A 500 -17.29 7.40 -17.81
N THR A 501 -18.50 7.78 -18.22
CA THR A 501 -19.43 6.90 -18.95
C THR A 501 -19.42 7.30 -20.42
N ASN A 502 -20.23 6.66 -21.26
CA ASN A 502 -20.36 7.05 -22.67
C ASN A 502 -20.92 8.47 -22.85
N ASP A 503 -21.71 8.97 -21.91
CA ASP A 503 -22.43 10.23 -22.04
C ASP A 503 -21.84 11.35 -21.17
N VAL A 504 -21.25 11.02 -20.01
CA VAL A 504 -20.76 11.99 -19.04
C VAL A 504 -19.34 11.74 -18.57
N VAL A 505 -18.69 12.81 -18.12
CA VAL A 505 -17.46 12.76 -17.34
C VAL A 505 -17.71 13.39 -15.98
N ILE A 506 -17.28 12.70 -14.93
CA ILE A 506 -17.36 13.16 -13.54
C ILE A 506 -15.96 13.52 -13.10
N ILE A 507 -15.80 14.69 -12.51
CA ILE A 507 -14.49 15.24 -12.12
C ILE A 507 -14.58 15.77 -10.70
N ALA A 508 -13.70 15.30 -9.83
CA ALA A 508 -13.48 15.89 -8.52
C ALA A 508 -12.29 16.85 -8.57
N THR A 509 -12.49 18.05 -8.02
CA THR A 509 -11.44 19.05 -7.85
C THR A 509 -11.52 19.65 -6.44
N ALA A 510 -10.40 20.19 -5.96
CA ALA A 510 -10.36 20.83 -4.66
C ALA A 510 -11.16 22.15 -4.63
N ALA A 511 -11.20 22.90 -5.74
CA ALA A 511 -11.91 24.17 -5.81
C ALA A 511 -13.42 24.04 -6.03
N ASP A 512 -13.85 23.07 -6.84
CA ASP A 512 -15.21 22.99 -7.36
C ASP A 512 -16.00 21.78 -6.86
N GLY A 513 -15.37 20.90 -6.06
CA GLY A 513 -15.98 19.65 -5.63
C GLY A 513 -16.16 18.70 -6.80
N VAL A 514 -17.24 17.92 -6.79
CA VAL A 514 -17.52 16.91 -7.82
C VAL A 514 -18.53 17.42 -8.84
N GLN A 515 -18.07 17.60 -10.07
CA GLN A 515 -18.83 18.14 -11.19
C GLN A 515 -19.12 17.06 -12.22
N VAL A 516 -20.33 17.09 -12.80
CA VAL A 516 -20.77 16.19 -13.87
C VAL A 516 -20.90 16.99 -15.16
N PHE A 517 -20.11 16.63 -16.18
CA PHE A 517 -20.12 17.30 -17.48
C PHE A 517 -20.67 16.38 -18.57
N ASP A 518 -21.43 16.98 -19.48
CA ASP A 518 -21.84 16.35 -20.72
C ASP A 518 -20.64 16.18 -21.66
N ARG A 519 -20.34 14.95 -22.10
CA ARG A 519 -19.17 14.70 -22.96
C ARG A 519 -19.31 15.29 -24.36
N VAL A 520 -20.53 15.40 -24.84
CA VAL A 520 -20.81 15.89 -26.20
C VAL A 520 -20.60 17.41 -26.28
N THR A 521 -21.23 18.14 -25.36
CA THR A 521 -21.32 19.62 -25.38
C THR A 521 -20.38 20.32 -24.41
N GLY A 522 -19.88 19.62 -23.38
CA GLY A 522 -19.11 20.20 -22.29
C GLY A 522 -19.92 21.03 -21.30
N ALA A 523 -21.25 20.97 -21.36
CA ALA A 523 -22.10 21.66 -20.40
C ALA A 523 -21.98 21.00 -19.01
N LEU A 524 -21.91 21.82 -17.96
CA LEU A 524 -22.03 21.37 -16.58
C LEU A 524 -23.48 20.94 -16.33
N LEU A 525 -23.71 19.65 -16.12
CA LEU A 525 -25.03 19.06 -15.87
C LEU A 525 -25.46 19.24 -14.41
N GLY A 526 -24.51 19.21 -13.49
CA GLY A 526 -24.76 19.37 -12.06
C GLY A 526 -23.54 19.08 -11.21
N GLU A 527 -23.73 19.19 -9.90
CA GLU A 527 -22.74 18.85 -8.88
C GLU A 527 -23.30 17.74 -8.00
N ILE A 528 -22.47 16.74 -7.70
CA ILE A 528 -22.79 15.59 -6.85
C ILE A 528 -21.86 15.55 -5.64
N ALA A 529 -22.13 14.70 -4.66
CA ALA A 529 -21.32 14.61 -3.43
C ALA A 529 -21.00 15.99 -2.79
N GLN A 530 -21.92 16.96 -2.91
CA GLN A 530 -21.69 18.39 -2.59
C GLN A 530 -21.28 18.62 -1.12
N THR A 531 -21.59 17.65 -0.27
CA THR A 531 -21.36 17.69 1.16
C THR A 531 -20.06 16.95 1.56
N MET A 532 -19.32 16.42 0.59
CA MET A 532 -18.03 15.73 0.78
C MET A 532 -16.87 16.61 0.30
N ALA A 533 -15.84 16.74 1.14
CA ALA A 533 -14.58 17.36 0.77
C ALA A 533 -13.49 16.29 0.52
N GLY A 534 -12.57 16.62 -0.39
CA GLY A 534 -11.38 15.80 -0.67
C GLY A 534 -11.69 14.47 -1.35
N VAL A 535 -12.63 14.47 -2.30
CA VAL A 535 -12.94 13.28 -3.11
C VAL A 535 -11.71 12.91 -3.92
N CYS A 536 -11.22 11.69 -3.71
CA CYS A 536 -10.02 11.15 -4.34
C CYS A 536 -10.28 9.85 -5.11
N PHE A 537 -11.48 9.28 -5.02
CA PHE A 537 -11.91 8.16 -5.84
C PHE A 537 -13.31 8.41 -6.38
N ILE A 538 -13.52 8.11 -7.65
CA ILE A 538 -14.82 8.18 -8.31
C ILE A 538 -14.99 6.91 -9.12
N SER A 539 -16.11 6.24 -8.89
CA SER A 539 -16.55 5.11 -9.71
C SER A 539 -17.96 5.39 -10.21
N VAL A 540 -18.27 4.98 -11.44
CA VAL A 540 -19.58 5.21 -12.05
C VAL A 540 -20.04 3.95 -12.78
N SER A 541 -21.28 3.53 -12.53
CA SER A 541 -21.88 2.40 -13.21
C SER A 541 -22.41 2.79 -14.60
N SER A 542 -22.64 1.79 -15.44
CA SER A 542 -23.29 1.93 -16.76
C SER A 542 -24.70 2.54 -16.66
N ASP A 543 -25.41 2.22 -15.58
CA ASP A 543 -26.77 2.71 -15.28
C ASP A 543 -26.79 4.12 -14.64
N GLY A 544 -25.62 4.74 -14.45
CA GLY A 544 -25.52 6.11 -13.97
C GLY A 544 -25.58 6.25 -12.45
N ILE A 545 -25.18 5.23 -11.69
CA ILE A 545 -24.93 5.38 -10.25
C ILE A 545 -23.46 5.78 -10.05
N ALA A 546 -23.22 6.86 -9.32
CA ALA A 546 -21.88 7.35 -9.00
C ALA A 546 -21.56 7.15 -7.52
N CYS A 547 -20.37 6.62 -7.24
CA CYS A 547 -19.80 6.52 -5.89
C CYS A 547 -18.59 7.45 -5.81
N CYS A 548 -18.68 8.46 -4.94
CA CYS A 548 -17.58 9.40 -4.68
C CYS A 548 -17.02 9.14 -3.28
N SER A 549 -15.72 8.85 -3.18
CA SER A 549 -15.06 8.53 -1.91
C SER A 549 -13.90 9.49 -1.65
N ASN A 550 -13.74 9.89 -0.38
CA ASN A 550 -12.55 10.60 0.11
C ASN A 550 -11.59 9.70 0.88
N GLY A 551 -11.78 8.39 0.76
CA GLY A 551 -10.98 7.38 1.44
C GLY A 551 -11.47 7.02 2.86
N PHE A 552 -12.55 7.64 3.35
CA PHE A 552 -13.09 7.34 4.69
C PHE A 552 -14.58 7.10 4.72
N TYR A 553 -15.32 7.68 3.78
CA TYR A 553 -16.73 7.39 3.55
C TYR A 553 -17.04 7.67 2.09
N THR A 554 -18.17 7.14 1.63
CA THR A 554 -18.57 7.21 0.23
C THR A 554 -19.95 7.82 0.11
N ALA A 555 -20.10 8.82 -0.74
CA ALA A 555 -21.38 9.37 -1.17
C ALA A 555 -21.86 8.60 -2.41
N VAL A 556 -23.15 8.27 -2.41
CA VAL A 556 -23.79 7.55 -3.51
C VAL A 556 -24.82 8.47 -4.15
N ASP A 557 -24.70 8.71 -5.45
CA ASP A 557 -25.54 9.62 -6.23
C ASP A 557 -26.13 8.88 -7.45
N ASP A 558 -27.40 9.15 -7.77
CA ASP A 558 -28.09 8.62 -8.96
C ASP A 558 -28.16 9.71 -10.03
N LEU A 559 -27.52 9.50 -11.18
CA LEU A 559 -27.41 10.50 -12.22
C LEU A 559 -28.62 10.55 -13.18
N ALA A 560 -29.63 9.71 -12.99
CA ALA A 560 -30.77 9.60 -13.90
C ALA A 560 -31.49 10.94 -14.17
N ASP A 561 -31.56 11.84 -13.20
CA ASP A 561 -32.21 13.15 -13.35
C ASP A 561 -31.28 14.25 -13.90
N LEU A 562 -29.97 13.97 -13.99
CA LEU A 562 -28.96 14.88 -14.51
C LEU A 562 -28.64 14.60 -15.98
N ILE A 563 -28.68 13.33 -16.39
CA ILE A 563 -28.25 12.89 -17.72
C ILE A 563 -29.43 12.91 -18.70
N PRO A 564 -29.34 13.64 -19.83
CA PRO A 564 -30.38 13.64 -20.83
C PRO A 564 -30.39 12.34 -21.64
N CYS A 565 -31.57 11.87 -22.04
CA CYS A 565 -31.70 10.71 -22.92
C CYS A 565 -32.04 11.12 -24.37
N ALA A 566 -31.63 10.29 -25.34
CA ALA A 566 -31.92 10.54 -26.75
C ALA A 566 -33.35 10.13 -27.14
N ALA A 567 -33.93 9.15 -26.45
CA ALA A 567 -35.23 8.59 -26.79
C ALA A 567 -36.39 9.41 -26.25
N GLU A 568 -37.46 9.56 -27.04
CA GLU A 568 -38.68 10.23 -26.60
C GLU A 568 -39.41 9.42 -25.52
N PRO A 569 -39.79 10.05 -24.39
CA PRO A 569 -40.51 9.37 -23.32
C PRO A 569 -41.94 8.96 -23.72
N ALA A 570 -42.14 7.68 -24.01
CA ALA A 570 -43.44 7.13 -24.41
C ALA A 570 -44.53 7.22 -23.33
N TYR A 571 -44.15 7.45 -22.07
CA TYR A 571 -45.05 7.54 -20.92
C TYR A 571 -45.58 8.97 -20.66
N ALA A 572 -45.14 9.96 -21.45
CA ALA A 572 -45.46 11.36 -21.21
C ALA A 572 -46.43 11.93 -22.27
N ARG A 573 -47.39 12.75 -21.82
CA ARG A 573 -48.18 13.60 -22.70
C ARG A 573 -47.40 14.85 -23.01
N LEU A 574 -46.98 14.97 -24.26
CA LEU A 574 -46.11 16.04 -24.73
C LEU A 574 -46.91 17.18 -25.37
N SER A 575 -46.40 18.40 -25.21
CA SER A 575 -46.87 19.60 -25.87
C SER A 575 -45.70 20.37 -26.47
N THR A 576 -45.90 20.86 -27.69
CA THR A 576 -44.97 21.74 -28.42
C THR A 576 -45.59 23.11 -28.70
N GLY A 577 -46.81 23.35 -28.19
CA GLY A 577 -47.60 24.53 -28.48
C GLY A 577 -47.63 25.52 -27.32
N LEU A 578 -48.15 26.72 -27.61
CA LEU A 578 -48.42 27.76 -26.63
C LEU A 578 -49.81 27.64 -25.99
N PHE A 579 -50.52 26.54 -26.23
CA PHE A 579 -51.83 26.26 -25.66
C PHE A 579 -51.93 24.78 -25.29
N ASP A 580 -52.46 24.49 -24.10
CA ASP A 580 -52.82 23.13 -23.67
C ASP A 580 -54.10 23.17 -22.81
N SER A 581 -54.85 22.08 -22.76
CA SER A 581 -56.10 22.00 -22.02
C SER A 581 -56.43 20.60 -21.53
N VAL A 582 -57.00 20.51 -20.32
CA VAL A 582 -57.47 19.27 -19.71
C VAL A 582 -58.78 19.52 -19.00
N GLY A 583 -59.85 18.93 -19.53
CA GLY A 583 -61.19 18.94 -18.92
C GLY A 583 -61.68 20.36 -18.61
N TRP A 584 -61.52 20.79 -17.36
CA TRP A 584 -62.03 22.03 -16.78
C TRP A 584 -61.02 23.19 -16.81
N MET A 585 -59.80 22.98 -17.29
CA MET A 585 -58.71 23.96 -17.25
C MET A 585 -58.00 24.06 -18.60
N SER A 586 -57.60 25.29 -18.98
CA SER A 586 -56.69 25.56 -20.09
C SER A 586 -55.55 26.49 -19.68
N VAL A 587 -54.42 26.37 -20.36
CA VAL A 587 -53.26 27.26 -20.24
C VAL A 587 -52.89 27.75 -21.63
N GLU A 588 -52.67 29.06 -21.76
CA GLU A 588 -52.27 29.73 -23.00
C GLU A 588 -51.12 30.71 -22.70
N ALA A 589 -50.13 30.75 -23.58
CA ALA A 589 -49.01 31.67 -23.47
C ALA A 589 -48.96 32.64 -24.64
N GLU A 590 -48.67 33.91 -24.34
CA GLU A 590 -48.44 34.98 -25.31
C GLU A 590 -47.21 35.78 -24.87
N GLY A 591 -46.11 35.65 -25.63
CA GLY A 591 -44.82 36.22 -25.25
C GLY A 591 -44.31 35.66 -23.92
N SER A 592 -44.14 36.51 -22.91
CA SER A 592 -43.74 36.12 -21.55
C SER A 592 -44.92 35.96 -20.57
N ARG A 593 -46.16 36.19 -21.04
CA ARG A 593 -47.36 36.08 -20.23
C ARG A 593 -47.99 34.70 -20.43
N ILE A 594 -48.36 34.08 -19.31
CA ILE A 594 -49.10 32.83 -19.28
C ILE A 594 -50.46 33.13 -18.65
N THR A 595 -51.53 32.74 -19.32
CA THR A 595 -52.91 32.91 -18.88
C THR A 595 -53.53 31.54 -18.70
N MET A 596 -54.17 31.31 -17.56
CA MET A 596 -54.92 30.08 -17.32
C MET A 596 -56.38 30.41 -17.16
N SER A 597 -57.24 29.56 -17.72
CA SER A 597 -58.67 29.78 -17.76
C SER A 597 -59.44 28.52 -17.36
N ASN A 598 -60.52 28.71 -16.62
CA ASN A 598 -61.52 27.69 -16.34
C ASN A 598 -62.93 28.30 -16.47
N ASP A 599 -63.96 27.50 -16.21
CA ASP A 599 -65.36 27.93 -16.29
C ASP A 599 -65.73 29.10 -15.34
N SER A 600 -64.91 29.34 -14.31
CA SER A 600 -65.13 30.37 -13.28
C SER A 600 -64.37 31.67 -13.54
N GLY A 601 -63.39 31.68 -14.46
CA GLY A 601 -62.60 32.86 -14.81
C GLY A 601 -61.18 32.53 -15.28
N SER A 602 -60.37 33.59 -15.43
CA SER A 602 -58.96 33.49 -15.86
C SER A 602 -58.02 34.19 -14.88
N ASP A 603 -56.85 33.62 -14.66
CA ASP A 603 -55.73 34.24 -13.95
C ASP A 603 -54.47 34.22 -14.83
N GLY A 604 -53.45 35.00 -14.51
CA GLY A 604 -52.23 35.01 -15.32
C GLY A 604 -50.97 35.39 -14.58
N VAL A 605 -49.85 34.88 -15.08
CA VAL A 605 -48.51 35.10 -14.55
C VAL A 605 -47.61 35.64 -15.66
N VAL A 606 -46.68 36.52 -15.30
CA VAL A 606 -45.67 37.05 -16.23
C VAL A 606 -44.30 36.53 -15.79
N LEU A 607 -43.57 35.93 -16.72
CA LEU A 607 -42.22 35.46 -16.48
C LEU A 607 -41.24 36.62 -16.30
N LYS A 608 -40.18 36.38 -15.54
CA LYS A 608 -39.10 37.36 -15.37
C LYS A 608 -38.41 37.57 -16.72
N GLU A 609 -38.04 38.80 -17.05
CA GLU A 609 -37.43 39.16 -18.34
C GLU A 609 -36.25 38.26 -18.75
N ARG A 610 -35.39 37.91 -17.77
CA ARG A 610 -34.25 36.99 -17.99
C ARG A 610 -34.62 35.59 -18.47
N MET A 611 -35.88 35.17 -18.32
CA MET A 611 -36.36 33.85 -18.72
C MET A 611 -36.79 33.80 -20.19
N GLY A 612 -36.85 34.95 -20.88
CA GLY A 612 -37.25 35.00 -22.29
C GLY A 612 -38.74 34.72 -22.55
N GLU A 613 -39.06 34.52 -23.82
CA GLU A 613 -40.41 34.21 -24.29
C GLU A 613 -40.75 32.74 -24.11
N VAL A 614 -42.02 32.44 -23.82
CA VAL A 614 -42.53 31.08 -23.72
C VAL A 614 -42.51 30.42 -25.10
N ALA A 615 -41.97 29.21 -25.17
CA ALA A 615 -41.87 28.40 -26.37
C ALA A 615 -42.87 27.22 -26.36
N ALA A 616 -43.15 26.67 -25.18
CA ALA A 616 -44.12 25.58 -25.01
C ALA A 616 -44.78 25.63 -23.63
N VAL A 617 -46.03 25.20 -23.55
CA VAL A 617 -46.75 24.99 -22.28
C VAL A 617 -47.37 23.61 -22.24
N SER A 618 -47.40 22.99 -21.06
CA SER A 618 -48.12 21.74 -20.84
C SER A 618 -48.83 21.74 -19.49
N LEU A 619 -50.10 21.33 -19.51
CA LEU A 619 -50.95 21.16 -18.34
C LEU A 619 -50.88 19.70 -17.88
N ALA A 620 -50.69 19.46 -16.59
CA ALA A 620 -50.78 18.13 -16.01
C ALA A 620 -52.14 17.48 -16.27
N SER A 621 -52.20 16.14 -16.31
CA SER A 621 -53.44 15.39 -16.55
C SER A 621 -54.50 15.58 -15.46
N ASP A 622 -54.12 16.03 -14.27
CA ASP A 622 -55.03 16.40 -13.18
C ASP A 622 -55.63 17.82 -13.31
N GLY A 623 -55.06 18.66 -14.19
CA GLY A 623 -55.44 20.07 -14.36
C GLY A 623 -55.04 20.98 -13.20
N LEU A 624 -54.25 20.48 -12.24
CA LEU A 624 -53.85 21.21 -11.04
C LEU A 624 -52.43 21.77 -11.12
N SER A 625 -51.64 21.36 -12.11
CA SER A 625 -50.31 21.92 -12.36
C SER A 625 -50.07 22.17 -13.84
N PHE A 626 -49.19 23.12 -14.17
CA PHE A 626 -48.68 23.30 -15.52
C PHE A 626 -47.20 23.65 -15.49
N ALA A 627 -46.54 23.43 -16.62
CA ALA A 627 -45.18 23.88 -16.84
C ALA A 627 -45.08 24.68 -18.14
N ALA A 628 -44.16 25.63 -18.17
CA ALA A 628 -43.84 26.43 -19.35
C ALA A 628 -42.34 26.40 -19.60
N GLY A 629 -41.97 26.05 -20.83
CA GLY A 629 -40.61 26.10 -21.35
C GLY A 629 -40.38 27.36 -22.17
N THR A 630 -39.16 27.91 -22.12
CA THR A 630 -38.83 29.18 -22.77
C THR A 630 -37.77 29.06 -23.85
N SER A 631 -37.69 30.09 -24.69
CA SER A 631 -36.68 30.27 -25.73
C SER A 631 -35.24 30.42 -25.21
N SER A 632 -35.06 30.73 -23.92
CA SER A 632 -33.74 30.79 -23.28
C SER A 632 -33.47 29.59 -22.37
N GLY A 633 -34.19 28.48 -22.58
CA GLY A 633 -33.96 27.21 -21.88
C GLY A 633 -34.49 27.14 -20.45
N PHE A 634 -35.31 28.08 -19.99
CA PHE A 634 -35.94 27.95 -18.67
C PHE A 634 -37.19 27.08 -18.75
N VAL A 635 -37.42 26.30 -17.69
CA VAL A 635 -38.67 25.62 -17.43
C VAL A 635 -39.18 26.04 -16.07
N VAL A 636 -40.42 26.50 -16.01
CA VAL A 636 -41.07 26.94 -14.78
C VAL A 636 -42.34 26.14 -14.57
N CYS A 637 -42.49 25.61 -13.35
CA CYS A 637 -43.66 24.82 -12.97
C CYS A 637 -44.50 25.61 -11.97
N TYR A 638 -45.82 25.48 -12.13
CA TYR A 638 -46.80 26.11 -11.29
C TYR A 638 -47.84 25.09 -10.86
N SER A 639 -48.26 25.17 -9.59
CA SER A 639 -49.30 24.31 -9.03
C SER A 639 -50.40 25.14 -8.38
N LEU A 640 -51.64 24.68 -8.51
CA LEU A 640 -52.82 25.35 -7.96
C LEU A 640 -52.87 25.18 -6.44
N SER A 641 -52.83 26.30 -5.73
CA SER A 641 -52.98 26.32 -4.28
C SER A 641 -54.44 26.14 -3.84
N PRO A 642 -54.70 25.77 -2.56
CA PRO A 642 -56.06 25.70 -2.01
C PRO A 642 -56.86 27.00 -2.12
N LYS A 643 -56.18 28.14 -2.28
CA LYS A 643 -56.79 29.47 -2.49
C LYS A 643 -57.13 29.74 -3.96
N MET A 644 -57.12 28.72 -4.82
CA MET A 644 -57.38 28.81 -6.27
C MET A 644 -56.45 29.79 -7.01
N ARG A 645 -55.19 29.87 -6.57
CA ARG A 645 -54.13 30.64 -7.23
C ARG A 645 -52.96 29.75 -7.53
N PHE A 646 -52.37 29.88 -8.71
CA PHE A 646 -51.17 29.13 -9.04
C PHE A 646 -49.93 29.76 -8.41
N GLN A 647 -49.11 28.91 -7.82
CA GLN A 647 -47.85 29.28 -7.20
C GLN A 647 -46.72 28.61 -7.95
N GLN A 648 -45.63 29.34 -8.15
CA GLN A 648 -44.45 28.78 -8.78
C GLN A 648 -43.80 27.79 -7.81
N THR A 649 -43.82 26.50 -8.16
CA THR A 649 -43.22 25.43 -7.35
C THR A 649 -41.82 25.07 -7.82
N GLN A 650 -41.46 25.46 -9.04
CA GLN A 650 -40.15 25.14 -9.61
C GLN A 650 -39.67 26.17 -10.63
N ALA A 651 -38.35 26.31 -10.73
CA ALA A 651 -37.69 26.79 -11.93
C ALA A 651 -36.43 25.95 -12.13
N TRP A 652 -36.27 25.45 -13.35
CA TRP A 652 -35.12 24.71 -13.83
C TRP A 652 -34.64 25.40 -15.11
N GLN A 653 -33.36 25.22 -15.44
CA GLN A 653 -32.80 25.70 -16.71
C GLN A 653 -32.09 24.53 -17.36
N VAL A 654 -32.30 24.35 -18.67
CA VAL A 654 -31.57 23.37 -19.48
C VAL A 654 -30.07 23.64 -19.29
N PRO A 655 -29.27 22.64 -18.85
CA PRO A 655 -27.85 22.84 -18.58
C PRO A 655 -27.05 23.39 -19.76
N THR A 656 -27.42 23.02 -20.99
CA THR A 656 -26.79 23.53 -22.22
C THR A 656 -27.24 24.96 -22.58
N GLY A 657 -28.29 25.48 -21.94
CA GLY A 657 -28.89 26.77 -22.23
C GLY A 657 -29.75 26.80 -23.49
N ASP A 658 -29.97 25.65 -24.14
CA ASP A 658 -30.72 25.57 -25.39
C ASP A 658 -32.22 25.85 -25.20
N PRO A 659 -32.90 26.38 -26.24
CA PRO A 659 -34.35 26.61 -26.20
C PRO A 659 -35.14 25.35 -25.91
N VAL A 660 -36.23 25.49 -25.16
CA VAL A 660 -37.18 24.38 -24.97
C VAL A 660 -37.99 24.15 -26.23
N GLU A 661 -37.94 22.92 -26.75
CA GLU A 661 -38.64 22.48 -27.96
C GLU A 661 -40.00 21.82 -27.65
N ALA A 662 -40.07 21.10 -26.53
CA ALA A 662 -41.27 20.40 -26.08
C ALA A 662 -41.24 20.27 -24.56
N ILE A 663 -42.43 20.19 -23.97
CA ILE A 663 -42.60 19.96 -22.54
C ILE A 663 -43.80 19.05 -22.31
N GLY A 664 -43.75 18.21 -21.29
CA GLY A 664 -44.84 17.30 -20.99
C GLY A 664 -44.76 16.71 -19.61
N TRP A 665 -45.82 15.99 -19.26
CA TRP A 665 -45.98 15.32 -17.97
C TRP A 665 -46.19 13.82 -18.20
N SER A 666 -45.65 12.98 -17.33
CA SER A 666 -46.08 11.58 -17.25
C SER A 666 -47.57 11.49 -16.94
N GLU A 667 -48.22 10.39 -17.31
CA GLU A 667 -49.65 10.20 -17.07
C GLU A 667 -50.02 10.29 -15.57
N ASP A 668 -49.13 9.80 -14.70
CA ASP A 668 -49.24 9.88 -13.24
C ASP A 668 -48.84 11.24 -12.64
N VAL A 669 -48.48 12.20 -13.50
CA VAL A 669 -48.04 13.58 -13.18
C VAL A 669 -46.73 13.64 -12.39
N GLN A 670 -46.10 12.52 -12.06
CA GLN A 670 -44.91 12.49 -11.22
C GLN A 670 -43.66 13.05 -11.90
N ARG A 671 -43.55 12.92 -13.23
CA ARG A 671 -42.36 13.27 -14.00
C ARG A 671 -42.65 14.40 -14.97
N LEU A 672 -41.80 15.43 -14.92
CA LEU A 672 -41.75 16.46 -15.94
C LEU A 672 -40.73 16.05 -16.99
N VAL A 673 -41.10 16.18 -18.25
CA VAL A 673 -40.25 15.84 -19.39
C VAL A 673 -40.05 17.10 -20.23
N VAL A 674 -38.79 17.38 -20.59
CA VAL A 674 -38.42 18.58 -21.36
C VAL A 674 -37.53 18.17 -22.52
N LYS A 675 -37.84 18.64 -23.73
CA LYS A 675 -36.95 18.51 -24.88
C LYS A 675 -36.17 19.79 -25.11
N ALA A 676 -34.86 19.69 -25.23
CA ALA A 676 -33.98 20.77 -25.65
C ALA A 676 -32.75 20.22 -26.37
N ALA A 677 -32.31 20.89 -27.44
CA ALA A 677 -31.23 20.45 -28.31
C ALA A 677 -31.39 19.01 -28.81
N GLY A 678 -32.62 18.62 -29.17
CA GLY A 678 -32.91 17.27 -29.65
C GLY A 678 -32.85 16.16 -28.59
N ARG A 679 -32.58 16.48 -27.31
CA ARG A 679 -32.48 15.51 -26.21
C ARG A 679 -33.56 15.73 -25.16
N TRP A 680 -33.85 14.69 -24.40
CA TRP A 680 -34.92 14.65 -23.41
C TRP A 680 -34.35 14.67 -21.99
N TRP A 681 -34.87 15.59 -21.20
CA TRP A 681 -34.51 15.81 -19.80
C TRP A 681 -35.69 15.45 -18.92
N THR A 682 -35.43 14.90 -17.75
CA THR A 682 -36.44 14.53 -16.75
C THR A 682 -36.22 15.28 -15.45
N PRO A 683 -36.28 16.63 -15.43
CA PRO A 683 -36.20 17.35 -14.17
C PRO A 683 -37.33 16.90 -13.23
N TRP A 684 -37.03 16.80 -11.94
CA TRP A 684 -38.03 16.50 -10.92
C TRP A 684 -39.23 17.41 -11.05
N SER A 685 -40.44 16.91 -10.81
CA SER A 685 -41.62 17.76 -10.75
C SER A 685 -42.01 18.05 -9.30
N ASN A 686 -42.19 19.33 -8.95
CA ASN A 686 -42.70 19.71 -7.63
C ASN A 686 -44.23 19.86 -7.63
N HIS A 687 -44.94 19.09 -8.46
CA HIS A 687 -46.37 19.31 -8.71
C HIS A 687 -47.26 18.98 -7.49
N THR A 688 -46.82 18.04 -6.65
CA THR A 688 -47.52 17.69 -5.41
C THR A 688 -47.33 18.74 -4.31
N ALA A 689 -46.33 19.63 -4.39
CA ALA A 689 -46.01 20.62 -3.37
C ALA A 689 -47.01 21.80 -3.30
N ARG A 690 -48.30 21.48 -3.09
CA ARG A 690 -49.46 22.38 -3.01
C ARG A 690 -49.85 22.71 -1.57
N ASP A 691 -49.60 21.75 -0.67
CA ASP A 691 -49.86 21.80 0.76
C ASP A 691 -48.83 20.91 1.50
N ASN A 692 -48.97 20.81 2.82
CA ASN A 692 -48.01 20.08 3.66
C ASN A 692 -48.06 18.55 3.41
N GLU A 693 -49.22 18.00 3.02
CA GLU A 693 -49.36 16.58 2.69
C GLU A 693 -48.62 16.25 1.39
N GLY A 694 -48.82 17.06 0.36
CA GLY A 694 -48.13 16.90 -0.92
C GLY A 694 -46.63 17.20 -0.85
N ILE A 695 -46.18 18.11 0.04
CA ILE A 695 -44.75 18.23 0.38
C ILE A 695 -44.22 16.93 0.99
N ALA A 696 -44.94 16.34 1.94
CA ALA A 696 -44.52 15.09 2.57
C ALA A 696 -44.49 13.92 1.58
N GLU A 697 -45.41 13.88 0.60
CA GLU A 697 -45.36 12.92 -0.51
C GLU A 697 -44.14 13.15 -1.42
N LEU A 698 -43.86 14.40 -1.80
CA LEU A 698 -42.68 14.75 -2.61
C LEU A 698 -41.38 14.34 -1.93
N ILE A 699 -41.25 14.64 -0.64
CA ILE A 699 -40.10 14.25 0.17
C ILE A 699 -39.97 12.72 0.21
N ARG A 700 -41.07 11.99 0.47
CA ARG A 700 -41.06 10.52 0.49
C ARG A 700 -40.64 9.90 -0.85
N ALA A 701 -41.00 10.52 -1.96
CA ALA A 701 -40.65 10.04 -3.30
C ALA A 701 -39.18 10.25 -3.65
N ARG A 702 -38.52 11.23 -3.02
CA ARG A 702 -37.12 11.61 -3.30
C ARG A 702 -36.15 11.25 -2.19
N GLN A 703 -36.63 10.78 -1.06
CA GLN A 703 -35.80 10.57 0.12
C GLN A 703 -34.62 9.65 -0.19
N PRO A 704 -33.43 9.95 0.37
CA PRO A 704 -32.33 9.00 0.40
C PRO A 704 -32.78 7.63 0.90
N ILE A 705 -32.18 6.59 0.32
CA ILE A 705 -32.37 5.19 0.68
C ILE A 705 -31.95 4.97 2.14
N VAL A 706 -30.87 5.62 2.57
CA VAL A 706 -30.40 5.68 3.97
C VAL A 706 -29.95 7.09 4.34
N TRP A 707 -30.23 7.48 5.58
CA TRP A 707 -29.85 8.75 6.18
C TRP A 707 -28.68 8.59 7.15
N ARG A 708 -28.03 9.69 7.53
CA ARG A 708 -27.08 9.69 8.65
C ARG A 708 -27.86 9.64 9.96
N GLN A 709 -27.33 8.92 10.95
CA GLN A 709 -28.00 8.81 12.26
C GLN A 709 -28.22 10.18 12.90
N THR A 710 -27.23 11.07 12.78
CA THR A 710 -27.30 12.44 13.31
C THR A 710 -28.40 13.29 12.68
N GLU A 711 -28.76 13.05 11.42
CA GLU A 711 -29.87 13.74 10.75
C GLU A 711 -31.22 13.28 11.28
N ILE A 712 -31.35 11.98 11.54
CA ILE A 712 -32.56 11.41 12.12
C ILE A 712 -32.76 11.91 13.56
N ASP A 713 -31.67 11.96 14.35
CA ASP A 713 -31.73 12.25 15.79
C ASP A 713 -32.25 13.67 16.13
N VAL A 714 -32.15 14.62 15.19
CA VAL A 714 -32.63 16.00 15.40
C VAL A 714 -34.09 16.21 15.01
N LEU A 715 -34.70 15.24 14.29
CA LEU A 715 -36.07 15.34 13.82
C LEU A 715 -37.07 14.72 14.83
N PRO A 716 -38.32 15.20 14.89
CA PRO A 716 -39.36 14.57 15.69
C PRO A 716 -39.59 13.10 15.31
N GLN A 717 -39.66 12.21 16.30
CA GLN A 717 -39.72 10.76 16.07
C GLN A 717 -40.96 10.33 15.25
N ASP A 718 -42.11 10.99 15.45
CA ASP A 718 -43.32 10.75 14.68
C ASP A 718 -43.15 11.14 13.20
N TYR A 719 -42.42 12.22 12.93
CA TYR A 719 -42.13 12.66 11.56
C TYR A 719 -41.15 11.72 10.85
N VAL A 720 -40.13 11.24 11.54
CA VAL A 720 -39.20 10.21 11.05
C VAL A 720 -39.98 8.93 10.68
N GLN A 721 -40.91 8.49 11.53
CA GLN A 721 -41.76 7.32 11.27
C GLN A 721 -42.72 7.53 10.09
N GLU A 722 -43.31 8.70 9.98
CA GLU A 722 -44.23 9.07 8.90
C GLU A 722 -43.54 9.05 7.52
N LEU A 723 -42.31 9.57 7.44
CA LEU A 723 -41.52 9.57 6.21
C LEU A 723 -40.88 8.20 5.91
N GLY A 724 -40.77 7.33 6.91
CA GLY A 724 -40.11 6.02 6.78
C GLY A 724 -38.59 6.13 6.73
N MET A 725 -38.01 7.18 7.31
CA MET A 725 -36.57 7.42 7.31
C MET A 725 -35.84 6.33 8.09
N ARG A 726 -34.69 5.88 7.57
CA ARG A 726 -33.83 4.89 8.21
C ARG A 726 -32.36 5.30 8.14
N ALA A 727 -31.59 4.95 9.16
CA ALA A 727 -30.15 5.21 9.18
C ALA A 727 -29.38 4.17 8.36
N ALA A 728 -28.20 4.55 7.87
CA ALA A 728 -27.26 3.63 7.26
C ALA A 728 -26.80 2.58 8.30
N PRO A 729 -26.94 1.28 8.03
CA PRO A 729 -26.53 0.24 8.97
C PRO A 729 -24.99 0.11 9.02
N ALA A 730 -24.45 -0.37 10.14
CA ALA A 730 -23.09 -0.90 10.10
C ALA A 730 -23.06 -2.18 9.25
N PHE A 731 -21.91 -2.46 8.62
CA PHE A 731 -21.74 -3.70 7.86
C PHE A 731 -22.08 -4.92 8.74
N GLY A 732 -22.94 -5.82 8.23
CA GLY A 732 -23.33 -7.06 8.91
C GLY A 732 -24.44 -6.97 9.96
N GLU A 733 -25.06 -5.81 10.20
CA GLU A 733 -26.13 -5.67 11.22
C GLU A 733 -27.52 -6.26 10.84
N ARG A 734 -27.63 -7.03 9.74
CA ARG A 734 -28.85 -7.84 9.50
C ARG A 734 -28.88 -9.08 10.39
N GLY A 735 -29.43 -8.90 11.59
CA GLY A 735 -29.74 -9.99 12.51
C GLY A 735 -30.71 -9.66 13.66
N ARG A 736 -31.32 -8.46 13.71
CA ARG A 736 -32.35 -8.12 14.70
C ARG A 736 -33.39 -7.15 14.12
N GLY A 737 -34.31 -7.72 13.34
CA GLY A 737 -35.62 -7.12 13.03
C GLY A 737 -36.69 -8.15 13.30
#